data_AF-A0A819T193-F1
#
_entry.id   AF-A0A819T193-F1
#
_cell.length_a   1.000
_cell.length_b   1.000
_cell.length_c   1.000
_cell.angle_alpha   90.00
_cell.angle_beta   90.00
_cell.angle_gamma   90.00
#
_symmetry.space_group_name_H-M   'P 1'
#
loop_
_entity.id
_entity.type
_entity.pdbx_description
1 polymer ?
#
loop_
_entity_poly.entity_id
_entity_poly.type
_entity_poly.pdbx_seq_one_letter_code
_entity_poly.pdbx_strand_id
1 'polypeptide(L)'
;MRSLYEEMYSFSYFRAFKQVLLKTKYHNDIAKNEMIEICRNYYRKNKKELLNIDQFEQTYKSEDAIYWYTKQAFVYRLVNKALRIEYYEAIYEEFKEQNGNSNIILSYRGLKLSSAEINNLKYIGQTIATNGFLSTSRSRDVAYTFARKGTKRSEVETVILEISCDMTKLTVPFIDIAQFSDYPEEQKILFDLGPSFTINSTHYDIDQKIWFVKLTAVSEIQLSKYTQVLLEKYRLEKYMNILLGKLLYKMEQYSVCRKSFEKLFDFYGNEEYEKLAEIYEFIGQAYANEYDYDKAIVNYTKAYGYYSKSSQFQHAAKITNFIGDMYLENNDKENARFYCTKSHDMWKELPIYTSENSHCLFANLIKLYGRLEDSKQIARDYFLKALRIYENSFQMCNHTEHDQSIAQLCEYIADGYHQEDDDNNAYQYIMKSVTIRREYASSTKDRSDLFNCLEMCRNIYAKTHNSFSSVLKYEWLDLFNSDVTRLFHHCKDLLDARDEIQKSLDFHLIPKEIHAAKRLEHSLKRLKFILKTDPENDEEIIQVHCQVGDEYKITQDYNWSIQHYKKVSEIYQTNALNNSKLILPLFKALANINLKKNDFDNAVYFQMQLSEIDEGSYHFTEKQREAQCYFNLSNKLFETNFDKTVEFMNRCLEIRLQIFPEDHVAIGDCHENIGSAYAKKSMFDEATKHFKKAIEIYETHLFDEEIYQFDLRKPYGRCLDDITDIYLKQNNYDNAFYFQMKLRKIEEKSCFVTEKEREAQCYYDFGSKLTATNSDKALEFINKSLRI
;
A
#
# COMPACT_ATOMS: atom_id res chain seq x y z
N MET A 1 17.59 -8.38 12.72
CA MET A 1 17.18 -9.81 12.58
C MET A 1 15.85 -9.82 11.86
N ARG A 2 15.59 -10.78 10.96
CA ARG A 2 14.37 -10.81 10.14
C ARG A 2 13.46 -11.98 10.52
N SER A 3 12.15 -11.78 10.37
CA SER A 3 11.13 -12.85 10.46
C SER A 3 11.28 -13.80 9.28
N LEU A 4 11.26 -15.11 9.51
CA LEU A 4 11.23 -16.07 8.40
C LEU A 4 9.87 -16.16 7.71
N TYR A 5 8.79 -15.70 8.34
CA TYR A 5 7.44 -15.75 7.78
C TYR A 5 7.20 -14.72 6.66
N GLU A 6 7.92 -13.60 6.69
CA GLU A 6 7.74 -12.48 5.76
C GLU A 6 8.64 -12.58 4.51
N GLU A 7 9.76 -13.30 4.60
CA GLU A 7 10.82 -13.32 3.58
C GLU A 7 11.26 -14.75 3.17
N MET A 8 10.36 -15.75 3.24
CA MET A 8 10.69 -17.14 2.89
C MET A 8 11.35 -17.29 1.51
N TYR A 9 10.92 -16.51 0.51
CA TYR A 9 11.43 -16.61 -0.87
C TYR A 9 12.85 -16.07 -1.02
N SER A 10 13.13 -14.82 -0.61
CA SER A 10 14.47 -14.22 -0.69
C SER A 10 15.50 -15.03 0.11
N PHE A 11 15.12 -15.50 1.30
CA PHE A 11 15.96 -16.35 2.14
C PHE A 11 16.24 -17.73 1.52
N SER A 12 15.29 -18.31 0.79
CA SER A 12 15.49 -19.56 0.04
C SER A 12 16.47 -19.38 -1.13
N TYR A 13 16.38 -18.26 -1.87
CA TYR A 13 17.35 -17.94 -2.93
C TYR A 13 18.74 -17.65 -2.37
N PHE A 14 18.87 -16.91 -1.26
CA PHE A 14 20.15 -16.69 -0.57
C PHE A 14 20.81 -18.01 -0.13
N ARG A 15 20.02 -18.96 0.39
CA ARG A 15 20.51 -20.31 0.76
C ARG A 15 21.04 -21.09 -0.45
N ALA A 16 20.33 -21.06 -1.57
CA ALA A 16 20.81 -21.67 -2.81
C ALA A 16 22.07 -20.97 -3.33
N PHE A 17 22.11 -19.65 -3.31
CA PHE A 17 23.25 -18.82 -3.69
C PHE A 17 24.52 -19.16 -2.88
N LYS A 18 24.40 -19.28 -1.54
CA LYS A 18 25.47 -19.77 -0.66
C LYS A 18 25.99 -21.16 -1.08
N GLN A 19 25.08 -22.10 -1.35
CA GLN A 19 25.43 -23.46 -1.79
C GLN A 19 26.10 -23.50 -3.17
N VAL A 20 25.75 -22.56 -4.06
CA VAL A 20 26.42 -22.38 -5.36
C VAL A 20 27.82 -21.81 -5.15
N LEU A 21 27.98 -20.74 -4.36
CA LEU A 21 29.30 -20.17 -4.03
C LEU A 21 30.25 -21.22 -3.43
N LEU A 22 29.82 -21.98 -2.41
CA LEU A 22 30.63 -23.01 -1.76
C LEU A 22 31.14 -24.10 -2.72
N LYS A 23 30.45 -24.33 -3.85
CA LYS A 23 30.79 -25.33 -4.86
C LYS A 23 31.47 -24.74 -6.11
N THR A 24 31.46 -23.41 -6.26
CA THR A 24 32.02 -22.73 -7.42
C THR A 24 33.52 -22.58 -7.22
N LYS A 25 34.31 -23.31 -8.01
CA LYS A 25 35.78 -23.21 -7.98
C LYS A 25 36.22 -21.95 -8.72
N TYR A 26 36.62 -20.93 -7.98
CA TYR A 26 37.29 -19.75 -8.54
C TYR A 26 38.82 -19.96 -8.58
N HIS A 27 39.50 -19.26 -9.48
CA HIS A 27 40.97 -19.17 -9.46
C HIS A 27 41.39 -18.18 -8.37
N ASN A 28 41.73 -18.71 -7.19
CA ASN A 28 41.96 -17.95 -5.95
C ASN A 28 42.91 -16.74 -6.12
N ASP A 29 43.99 -16.86 -6.90
CA ASP A 29 44.99 -15.79 -7.01
C ASP A 29 44.51 -14.55 -7.78
N ILE A 30 43.73 -14.72 -8.85
CA ILE A 30 43.20 -13.60 -9.65
C ILE A 30 42.18 -12.82 -8.82
N ALA A 31 41.24 -13.53 -8.19
CA ALA A 31 40.22 -12.93 -7.33
C ALA A 31 40.83 -12.24 -6.09
N LYS A 32 41.88 -12.83 -5.48
CA LYS A 32 42.65 -12.21 -4.39
C LYS A 32 43.24 -10.86 -4.82
N ASN A 33 43.85 -10.80 -6.01
CA ASN A 33 44.48 -9.59 -6.53
C ASN A 33 43.45 -8.50 -6.88
N GLU A 34 42.34 -8.84 -7.57
CA GLU A 34 41.23 -7.91 -7.83
C GLU A 34 40.67 -7.31 -6.52
N MET A 35 40.44 -8.15 -5.51
CA MET A 35 39.98 -7.69 -4.19
C MET A 35 40.98 -6.73 -3.53
N ILE A 36 42.28 -7.03 -3.59
CA ILE A 36 43.34 -6.20 -3.01
C ILE A 36 43.39 -4.83 -3.69
N GLU A 37 43.30 -4.75 -5.02
CA GLU A 37 43.29 -3.47 -5.74
C GLU A 37 42.07 -2.61 -5.39
N ILE A 38 40.87 -3.22 -5.36
CA ILE A 38 39.63 -2.55 -4.93
C ILE A 38 39.79 -2.01 -3.50
N CYS A 39 40.35 -2.81 -2.58
CA CYS A 39 40.60 -2.40 -1.21
C CYS A 39 41.63 -1.28 -1.10
N ARG A 40 42.73 -1.33 -1.84
CA ARG A 40 43.76 -0.26 -1.88
C ARG A 40 43.16 1.06 -2.37
N ASN A 41 42.35 1.04 -3.42
CA ASN A 41 41.67 2.23 -3.93
C ASN A 41 40.67 2.79 -2.91
N TYR A 42 39.84 1.94 -2.29
CA TYR A 42 38.87 2.36 -1.26
C TYR A 42 39.55 2.96 -0.02
N TYR A 43 40.62 2.33 0.47
CA TYR A 43 41.35 2.74 1.67
C TYR A 43 42.55 3.68 1.39
N ARG A 44 42.69 4.24 0.19
CA ARG A 44 43.82 5.10 -0.24
C ARG A 44 44.19 6.27 0.68
N LYS A 45 43.27 6.72 1.54
CA LYS A 45 43.50 7.79 2.54
C LYS A 45 43.76 7.28 3.97
N ASN A 46 43.68 5.97 4.22
CA ASN A 46 43.79 5.36 5.54
C ASN A 46 45.08 4.50 5.65
N LYS A 47 46.16 5.13 6.11
CA LYS A 47 47.48 4.49 6.26
C LYS A 47 47.46 3.18 7.08
N LYS A 48 46.59 3.08 8.11
CA LYS A 48 46.49 1.87 8.95
C LYS A 48 45.93 0.68 8.15
N GLU A 49 44.92 0.91 7.32
CA GLU A 49 44.33 -0.16 6.53
C GLU A 49 45.19 -0.54 5.33
N LEU A 50 45.93 0.40 4.73
CA LEU A 50 46.91 0.08 3.69
C LEU A 50 47.98 -0.88 4.22
N LEU A 51 48.53 -0.64 5.43
CA LEU A 51 49.44 -1.57 6.08
C LEU A 51 48.82 -2.95 6.35
N ASN A 52 47.53 -3.01 6.73
CA ASN A 52 46.81 -4.28 6.86
C ASN A 52 46.66 -5.02 5.51
N ILE A 53 46.44 -4.28 4.42
CA ILE A 53 46.31 -4.84 3.07
C ILE A 53 47.67 -5.36 2.57
N ASP A 54 48.75 -4.62 2.76
CA ASP A 54 50.10 -5.03 2.37
C ASP A 54 50.54 -6.27 3.16
N GLN A 55 50.23 -6.34 4.47
CA GLN A 55 50.45 -7.54 5.26
C GLN A 55 49.59 -8.73 4.77
N PHE A 56 48.32 -8.51 4.45
CA PHE A 56 47.43 -9.56 3.92
C PHE A 56 47.92 -10.11 2.58
N GLU A 57 48.32 -9.23 1.65
CA GLU A 57 48.87 -9.62 0.35
C GLU A 57 50.04 -10.59 0.52
N GLN A 58 50.99 -10.23 1.39
CA GLN A 58 52.25 -10.95 1.64
C GLN A 58 52.09 -12.24 2.46
N THR A 59 51.19 -12.27 3.45
CA THR A 59 51.14 -13.38 4.42
C THR A 59 49.87 -14.23 4.38
N TYR A 60 48.81 -13.84 3.68
CA TYR A 60 47.55 -14.59 3.66
C TYR A 60 47.69 -15.96 2.98
N LYS A 61 47.32 -17.01 3.71
CA LYS A 61 46.92 -18.32 3.19
C LYS A 61 45.43 -18.56 3.46
N SER A 62 44.81 -19.48 2.71
CA SER A 62 43.42 -19.90 2.92
C SER A 62 43.13 -20.37 4.35
N GLU A 63 44.09 -21.05 4.97
CA GLU A 63 44.07 -21.49 6.37
C GLU A 63 43.92 -20.33 7.37
N ASP A 64 44.37 -19.12 7.03
CA ASP A 64 44.33 -17.93 7.90
C ASP A 64 43.01 -17.14 7.80
N ALA A 65 42.00 -17.62 7.04
CA ALA A 65 40.78 -16.87 6.76
C ALA A 65 40.01 -16.43 8.03
N ILE A 66 39.90 -17.29 9.04
CA ILE A 66 39.26 -16.94 10.33
C ILE A 66 40.08 -15.90 11.10
N TYR A 67 41.41 -15.99 11.07
CA TYR A 67 42.28 -15.01 11.72
C TYR A 67 42.07 -13.61 11.10
N TRP A 68 42.13 -13.50 9.77
CA TRP A 68 41.92 -12.24 9.05
C TRP A 68 40.47 -11.74 9.11
N TYR A 69 39.48 -12.63 9.20
CA TYR A 69 38.10 -12.25 9.48
C TYR A 69 37.94 -11.69 10.90
N THR A 70 38.62 -12.22 11.93
CA THR A 70 38.42 -11.73 13.31
C THR A 70 39.28 -10.52 13.69
N LYS A 71 40.38 -10.28 12.99
CA LYS A 71 41.23 -9.10 13.12
C LYS A 71 40.48 -7.82 12.77
N GLN A 72 40.74 -6.71 13.47
CA GLN A 72 40.17 -5.38 13.13
C GLN A 72 40.80 -4.75 11.87
N ALA A 73 40.70 -5.45 10.74
CA ALA A 73 41.24 -5.08 9.44
C ALA A 73 40.13 -4.85 8.39
N PHE A 74 40.54 -4.48 7.18
CA PHE A 74 39.66 -4.31 6.03
C PHE A 74 38.80 -5.54 5.72
N VAL A 75 39.34 -6.77 5.86
CA VAL A 75 38.64 -8.04 5.59
C VAL A 75 37.37 -8.20 6.42
N TYR A 76 37.46 -8.07 7.75
CA TYR A 76 36.30 -8.08 8.65
C TYR A 76 35.22 -7.10 8.19
N ARG A 77 35.61 -5.86 7.84
CA ARG A 77 34.66 -4.82 7.42
C ARG A 77 34.05 -5.11 6.06
N LEU A 78 34.82 -5.66 5.12
CA LEU A 78 34.36 -6.00 3.78
C LEU A 78 33.34 -7.14 3.84
N VAL A 79 33.66 -8.25 4.49
CA VAL A 79 32.75 -9.40 4.66
C VAL A 79 31.48 -8.99 5.42
N ASN A 80 31.60 -8.27 6.55
CA ASN A 80 30.42 -7.82 7.30
C ASN A 80 29.63 -6.70 6.60
N LYS A 81 30.23 -5.96 5.65
CA LYS A 81 29.49 -5.03 4.81
C LYS A 81 28.72 -5.83 3.76
N ALA A 82 29.41 -6.64 2.95
CA ALA A 82 28.84 -7.50 1.92
C ALA A 82 27.60 -8.27 2.41
N LEU A 83 27.70 -8.95 3.56
CA LEU A 83 26.60 -9.70 4.16
C LEU A 83 25.44 -8.86 4.72
N ARG A 84 25.65 -7.56 5.00
CA ARG A 84 24.60 -6.65 5.52
C ARG A 84 23.89 -5.85 4.44
N ILE A 85 24.59 -5.53 3.36
CA ILE A 85 24.03 -4.83 2.19
C ILE A 85 23.70 -5.78 1.03
N GLU A 86 23.69 -7.10 1.30
CA GLU A 86 23.36 -8.14 0.31
C GLU A 86 24.23 -8.04 -0.98
N TYR A 87 25.45 -7.54 -0.82
CA TYR A 87 26.39 -7.25 -1.89
C TYR A 87 27.41 -8.38 -1.99
N TYR A 88 27.02 -9.44 -2.69
CA TYR A 88 27.65 -10.76 -2.56
C TYR A 88 28.93 -10.98 -3.40
N GLU A 89 29.42 -9.98 -4.13
CA GLU A 89 30.52 -10.13 -5.12
C GLU A 89 31.90 -10.57 -4.55
N ALA A 90 32.07 -10.78 -3.23
CA ALA A 90 33.42 -10.90 -2.62
C ALA A 90 33.52 -11.77 -1.34
N ILE A 91 33.03 -13.03 -1.32
CA ILE A 91 33.13 -13.93 -0.14
C ILE A 91 33.47 -15.39 -0.50
N TYR A 92 34.57 -15.90 0.08
CA TYR A 92 35.05 -17.30 0.15
C TYR A 92 35.93 -17.38 1.45
N GLU A 93 36.48 -18.48 1.99
CA GLU A 93 36.68 -19.87 1.54
C GLU A 93 35.93 -20.89 2.47
N GLU A 94 36.52 -22.06 2.75
CA GLU A 94 35.97 -23.20 3.53
C GLU A 94 36.10 -23.06 5.07
N PHE A 95 35.32 -23.84 5.86
CA PHE A 95 35.83 -24.60 7.04
C PHE A 95 34.91 -25.79 7.41
N LYS A 96 35.48 -26.83 8.03
CA LYS A 96 34.82 -28.11 8.41
C LYS A 96 34.38 -28.15 9.88
N GLU A 97 33.38 -28.99 10.15
CA GLU A 97 32.81 -29.26 11.47
C GLU A 97 33.82 -29.84 12.48
N GLN A 98 33.69 -29.45 13.76
CA GLN A 98 34.27 -30.17 14.90
C GLN A 98 33.20 -30.41 15.97
N ASN A 99 33.00 -31.69 16.33
CA ASN A 99 32.04 -32.10 17.34
C ASN A 99 32.64 -32.04 18.76
N GLY A 100 32.00 -31.30 19.66
CA GLY A 100 32.38 -31.16 21.06
C GLY A 100 31.37 -31.79 22.02
N ASN A 101 31.87 -32.50 23.04
CA ASN A 101 31.10 -33.38 23.95
C ASN A 101 30.24 -32.66 25.01
N SER A 102 29.39 -31.72 24.61
CA SER A 102 28.36 -31.12 25.49
C SER A 102 27.04 -31.00 24.76
N ASN A 103 26.01 -31.74 25.20
CA ASN A 103 24.73 -31.85 24.48
C ASN A 103 24.00 -30.51 24.30
N ILE A 104 24.25 -29.51 25.15
CA ILE A 104 23.75 -28.15 24.98
C ILE A 104 24.92 -27.16 25.18
N ILE A 105 25.14 -26.28 24.21
CA ILE A 105 26.06 -25.15 24.31
C ILE A 105 25.23 -23.88 24.49
N LEU A 106 25.59 -23.05 25.48
CA LEU A 106 25.05 -21.71 25.65
C LEU A 106 26.03 -20.68 25.09
N SER A 107 25.49 -19.69 24.36
CA SER A 107 26.25 -18.56 23.83
C SER A 107 25.50 -17.25 24.02
N TYR A 108 26.24 -16.16 24.15
CA TYR A 108 25.73 -14.85 24.50
C TYR A 108 26.15 -13.80 23.47
N ARG A 109 25.28 -12.83 23.19
CA ARG A 109 25.59 -11.71 22.30
C ARG A 109 24.97 -10.40 22.77
N GLY A 110 25.83 -9.45 23.11
CA GLY A 110 25.45 -8.07 23.39
C GLY A 110 25.29 -7.26 22.10
N LEU A 111 24.17 -6.55 21.98
CA LEU A 111 23.76 -5.77 20.82
C LEU A 111 23.17 -4.43 21.25
N LYS A 112 23.01 -3.54 20.27
CA LYS A 112 22.07 -2.41 20.35
C LYS A 112 21.16 -2.44 19.13
N LEU A 113 19.85 -2.48 19.36
CA LEU A 113 18.81 -2.66 18.35
C LEU A 113 17.83 -1.48 18.39
N SER A 114 17.17 -1.18 17.27
CA SER A 114 16.08 -0.20 17.26
C SER A 114 14.83 -0.76 17.95
N SER A 115 13.93 0.12 18.39
CA SER A 115 12.66 -0.32 19.00
C SER A 115 11.79 -1.14 18.03
N ALA A 116 11.93 -0.93 16.71
CA ALA A 116 11.29 -1.77 15.68
C ALA A 116 11.89 -3.19 15.65
N GLU A 117 13.22 -3.33 15.64
CA GLU A 117 13.89 -4.63 15.74
C GLU A 117 13.54 -5.37 17.03
N ILE A 118 13.38 -4.65 18.15
CA ILE A 118 12.99 -5.20 19.44
C ILE A 118 11.53 -5.65 19.45
N ASN A 119 10.62 -4.95 18.77
CA ASN A 119 9.24 -5.39 18.61
C ASN A 119 9.16 -6.74 17.88
N ASN A 120 9.96 -6.94 16.83
CA ASN A 120 10.04 -8.24 16.14
C ASN A 120 10.57 -9.37 17.04
N LEU A 121 11.33 -9.06 18.09
CA LEU A 121 11.79 -10.06 19.06
C LEU A 121 10.73 -10.42 20.12
N LYS A 122 9.62 -9.68 20.26
CA LYS A 122 8.59 -9.95 21.29
C LYS A 122 7.64 -11.11 20.95
N TYR A 123 7.62 -11.57 19.69
CA TYR A 123 6.73 -12.64 19.24
C TYR A 123 7.29 -14.03 19.63
N ILE A 124 6.97 -14.47 20.85
CA ILE A 124 7.37 -15.79 21.37
C ILE A 124 6.85 -16.91 20.46
N GLY A 125 7.72 -17.89 20.17
CA GLY A 125 7.46 -19.01 19.27
C GLY A 125 7.78 -18.72 17.79
N GLN A 126 8.00 -17.47 17.40
CA GLN A 126 8.42 -17.13 16.03
C GLN A 126 9.88 -17.55 15.79
N THR A 127 10.18 -17.97 14.55
CA THR A 127 11.57 -18.22 14.11
C THR A 127 12.10 -17.04 13.30
N ILE A 128 13.27 -16.56 13.68
CA ILE A 128 14.00 -15.44 13.11
C ILE A 128 15.34 -15.90 12.51
N ALA A 129 15.92 -15.11 11.62
CA ALA A 129 17.28 -15.31 11.12
C ALA A 129 18.15 -14.05 11.20
N THR A 130 19.47 -14.23 11.16
CA THR A 130 20.45 -13.13 11.03
C THR A 130 21.01 -13.02 9.62
N ASN A 131 21.15 -11.79 9.13
CA ASN A 131 21.78 -11.49 7.85
C ASN A 131 23.30 -11.65 8.01
N GLY A 132 23.84 -12.76 7.51
CA GLY A 132 25.25 -13.11 7.61
C GLY A 132 25.62 -13.90 8.87
N PHE A 133 26.93 -14.01 9.11
CA PHE A 133 27.51 -14.71 10.26
C PHE A 133 27.11 -14.05 11.58
N LEU A 134 26.71 -14.85 12.58
CA LEU A 134 26.47 -14.37 13.93
C LEU A 134 27.67 -14.74 14.82
N SER A 135 28.50 -13.74 15.16
CA SER A 135 29.53 -13.88 16.19
C SER A 135 28.90 -13.74 17.58
N THR A 136 29.18 -14.68 18.47
CA THR A 136 28.71 -14.74 19.86
C THR A 136 29.89 -15.11 20.77
N SER A 137 29.70 -15.14 22.09
CA SER A 137 30.72 -15.54 23.07
C SER A 137 30.15 -16.57 24.05
N ARG A 138 30.97 -17.51 24.54
CA ARG A 138 30.61 -18.33 25.71
C ARG A 138 30.57 -17.51 27.02
N SER A 139 31.28 -16.38 27.07
CA SER A 139 31.27 -15.49 28.23
C SER A 139 30.13 -14.48 28.19
N ARG A 140 29.30 -14.50 29.24
CA ARG A 140 28.23 -13.53 29.44
C ARG A 140 28.79 -12.11 29.69
N ASP A 141 29.96 -11.99 30.32
CA ASP A 141 30.61 -10.70 30.61
C ASP A 141 31.12 -10.01 29.35
N VAL A 142 31.62 -10.79 28.38
CA VAL A 142 31.94 -10.29 27.04
C VAL A 142 30.69 -9.73 26.37
N ALA A 143 29.56 -10.43 26.45
CA ALA A 143 28.29 -9.93 25.93
C ALA A 143 27.83 -8.63 26.63
N TYR A 144 27.89 -8.52 27.96
CA TYR A 144 27.62 -7.26 28.67
C TYR A 144 28.56 -6.13 28.22
N THR A 145 29.84 -6.42 28.03
CA THR A 145 30.84 -5.45 27.57
C THR A 145 30.51 -4.92 26.18
N PHE A 146 30.09 -5.78 25.24
CA PHE A 146 29.62 -5.34 23.92
C PHE A 146 28.30 -4.58 23.97
N ALA A 147 27.35 -5.02 24.79
CA ALA A 147 26.05 -4.37 24.97
C ALA A 147 26.21 -2.94 25.52
N ARG A 148 27.13 -2.73 26.46
CA ARG A 148 27.37 -1.42 27.13
C ARG A 148 28.24 -0.44 26.32
N LYS A 149 28.89 -0.85 25.22
CA LYS A 149 29.71 0.06 24.39
C LYS A 149 28.90 1.26 23.88
N GLY A 150 29.50 2.45 23.93
CA GLY A 150 28.88 3.70 23.45
C GLY A 150 28.52 3.65 21.97
N THR A 151 27.46 4.36 21.58
CA THR A 151 26.95 4.41 20.20
C THR A 151 26.67 5.85 19.80
N LYS A 152 26.79 6.16 18.49
CA LYS A 152 26.40 7.45 17.91
C LYS A 152 24.95 7.48 17.41
N ARG A 153 24.22 6.35 17.46
CA ARG A 153 22.81 6.27 17.05
C ARG A 153 21.93 6.75 18.21
N SER A 154 21.04 7.71 17.96
CA SER A 154 20.16 8.34 18.95
C SER A 154 19.00 7.46 19.43
N GLU A 155 18.65 6.41 18.68
CA GLU A 155 17.43 5.62 18.86
C GLU A 155 17.72 4.11 18.85
N VAL A 156 18.53 3.64 19.82
CA VAL A 156 18.79 2.20 20.01
C VAL A 156 18.84 1.84 21.48
N GLU A 157 18.22 0.71 21.82
CA GLU A 157 18.18 0.15 23.17
C GLU A 157 19.18 -1.00 23.31
N THR A 158 19.58 -1.32 24.55
CA THR A 158 20.59 -2.34 24.84
C THR A 158 19.94 -3.72 24.94
N VAL A 159 20.48 -4.71 24.23
CA VAL A 159 19.92 -6.07 24.15
C VAL A 159 21.00 -7.12 24.38
N ILE A 160 20.68 -8.15 25.16
CA ILE A 160 21.51 -9.35 25.33
C ILE A 160 20.71 -10.56 24.84
N LEU A 161 21.25 -11.23 23.83
CA LEU A 161 20.78 -12.54 23.38
C LEU A 161 21.44 -13.63 24.21
N GLU A 162 20.65 -14.58 24.68
CA GLU A 162 21.06 -15.86 25.28
C GLU A 162 20.59 -16.97 24.33
N ILE A 163 21.52 -17.61 23.64
CA ILE A 163 21.26 -18.57 22.57
C ILE A 163 21.64 -19.97 23.06
N SER A 164 20.66 -20.86 23.09
CA SER A 164 20.80 -22.28 23.42
C SER A 164 20.96 -23.11 22.15
N CYS A 165 21.95 -23.98 22.13
CA CYS A 165 22.30 -24.83 21.01
C CYS A 165 22.34 -26.30 21.41
N ASP A 166 21.29 -27.06 21.07
CA ASP A 166 21.20 -28.51 21.28
C ASP A 166 21.97 -29.27 20.19
N MET A 167 23.16 -29.75 20.55
CA MET A 167 24.07 -30.49 19.65
C MET A 167 23.48 -31.80 19.12
N THR A 168 22.40 -32.31 19.73
CA THR A 168 21.76 -33.56 19.28
C THR A 168 20.70 -33.34 18.19
N LYS A 169 20.28 -32.08 17.98
CA LYS A 169 19.21 -31.71 17.03
C LYS A 169 19.65 -30.71 15.96
N LEU A 170 20.82 -30.08 16.13
CA LEU A 170 21.31 -29.03 15.25
C LEU A 170 22.03 -29.57 14.02
N THR A 171 21.71 -28.95 12.87
CA THR A 171 22.52 -29.01 11.64
C THR A 171 22.98 -27.62 11.20
N VAL A 172 22.77 -26.57 12.00
CA VAL A 172 23.34 -25.24 11.71
C VAL A 172 24.82 -25.31 12.00
N PRO A 173 25.70 -25.07 11.01
CA PRO A 173 27.13 -25.07 11.28
C PRO A 173 27.46 -23.89 12.21
N PHE A 174 28.08 -24.20 13.35
CA PHE A 174 28.71 -23.21 14.19
C PHE A 174 30.00 -23.78 14.75
N ILE A 175 30.98 -22.91 14.96
CA ILE A 175 32.33 -23.31 15.33
C ILE A 175 32.84 -22.42 16.47
N ASP A 176 33.51 -23.04 17.43
CA ASP A 176 34.33 -22.32 18.41
C ASP A 176 35.62 -21.88 17.72
N ILE A 177 35.77 -20.56 17.56
CA ILE A 177 36.92 -19.95 16.89
C ILE A 177 37.87 -19.27 17.86
N ALA A 178 37.76 -19.53 19.18
CA ALA A 178 38.66 -18.94 20.17
C ALA A 178 40.14 -19.20 19.86
N GLN A 179 40.48 -20.40 19.37
CA GLN A 179 41.86 -20.77 19.00
C GLN A 179 42.35 -20.15 17.69
N PHE A 180 41.43 -19.69 16.83
CA PHE A 180 41.73 -19.12 15.50
C PHE A 180 41.52 -17.60 15.45
N SER A 181 41.10 -16.97 16.56
CA SER A 181 40.76 -15.55 16.61
C SER A 181 41.93 -14.68 17.04
N ASP A 182 42.02 -13.47 16.47
CA ASP A 182 42.86 -12.36 16.94
C ASP A 182 42.54 -11.91 18.39
N TYR A 183 41.45 -12.42 19.00
CA TYR A 183 41.04 -12.18 20.40
C TYR A 183 40.52 -13.49 21.06
N PRO A 184 41.39 -14.42 21.49
CA PRO A 184 41.00 -15.70 22.07
C PRO A 184 40.17 -15.58 23.37
N GLU A 185 40.44 -14.54 24.17
CA GLU A 185 39.77 -14.24 25.44
C GLU A 185 38.28 -13.93 25.28
N GLU A 186 37.85 -13.53 24.09
CA GLU A 186 36.43 -13.32 23.79
C GLU A 186 35.63 -14.64 23.66
N GLN A 187 36.29 -15.82 23.71
CA GLN A 187 35.67 -17.16 23.64
C GLN A 187 34.60 -17.25 22.53
N LYS A 188 34.98 -16.82 21.33
CA LYS A 188 34.06 -16.60 20.21
C LYS A 188 33.48 -17.91 19.68
N ILE A 189 32.15 -17.99 19.62
CA ILE A 189 31.44 -18.93 18.76
C ILE A 189 30.94 -18.16 17.53
N LEU A 190 31.24 -18.67 16.34
CA LEU A 190 30.76 -18.14 15.07
C LEU A 190 29.71 -19.09 14.49
N PHE A 191 28.47 -18.60 14.37
CA PHE A 191 27.44 -19.27 13.58
C PHE A 191 27.58 -18.88 12.10
N ASP A 192 27.42 -19.87 11.23
CA ASP A 192 27.42 -19.75 9.76
C ASP A 192 26.32 -18.79 9.23
N LEU A 193 26.38 -18.46 7.94
CA LEU A 193 25.50 -17.56 7.22
C LEU A 193 24.03 -18.01 7.26
N GLY A 194 23.15 -17.11 7.71
CA GLY A 194 21.69 -17.33 7.80
C GLY A 194 21.25 -18.30 8.91
N PRO A 195 21.84 -18.28 10.12
CA PRO A 195 21.44 -19.16 11.20
C PRO A 195 20.04 -18.77 11.68
N SER A 196 19.22 -19.77 11.99
CA SER A 196 17.81 -19.58 12.36
C SER A 196 17.58 -19.91 13.84
N PHE A 197 16.76 -19.11 14.51
CA PHE A 197 16.52 -19.21 15.95
C PHE A 197 15.04 -19.03 16.27
N THR A 198 14.47 -19.88 17.13
CA THR A 198 13.14 -19.66 17.71
C THR A 198 13.25 -18.78 18.96
N ILE A 199 12.35 -17.81 19.08
CA ILE A 199 12.24 -16.94 20.26
C ILE A 199 11.52 -17.69 21.38
N ASN A 200 12.22 -17.96 22.48
CA ASN A 200 11.64 -18.65 23.64
C ASN A 200 10.97 -17.68 24.61
N SER A 201 11.61 -16.52 24.87
CA SER A 201 11.11 -15.53 25.82
C SER A 201 11.84 -14.19 25.67
N THR A 202 11.14 -13.09 25.93
CA THR A 202 11.74 -11.75 26.07
C THR A 202 11.36 -11.09 27.39
N HIS A 203 12.32 -10.41 28.01
CA HIS A 203 12.15 -9.70 29.27
C HIS A 203 12.94 -8.39 29.23
N TYR A 204 12.43 -7.33 29.87
CA TYR A 204 13.13 -6.07 30.05
C TYR A 204 13.52 -5.88 31.51
N ASP A 205 14.82 -5.77 31.78
CA ASP A 205 15.38 -5.41 33.07
C ASP A 205 15.38 -3.88 33.18
N ILE A 206 14.52 -3.35 34.05
CA ILE A 206 14.29 -1.91 34.25
C ILE A 206 15.51 -1.25 34.92
N ASP A 207 16.17 -1.94 35.84
CA ASP A 207 17.30 -1.41 36.63
C ASP A 207 18.55 -1.27 35.76
N GLN A 208 18.82 -2.28 34.92
CA GLN A 208 19.95 -2.25 33.99
C GLN A 208 19.63 -1.57 32.66
N LYS A 209 18.34 -1.38 32.33
CA LYS A 209 17.84 -0.89 31.03
C LYS A 209 18.28 -1.79 29.87
N ILE A 210 18.15 -3.11 30.06
CA ILE A 210 18.58 -4.15 29.11
C ILE A 210 17.43 -5.09 28.78
N TRP A 211 17.20 -5.35 27.49
CA TRP A 211 16.37 -6.46 27.03
C TRP A 211 17.15 -7.77 27.06
N PHE A 212 16.61 -8.79 27.72
CA PHE A 212 17.07 -10.17 27.66
C PHE A 212 16.18 -10.98 26.74
N VAL A 213 16.78 -11.63 25.74
CA VAL A 213 16.08 -12.42 24.71
C VAL A 213 16.66 -13.82 24.71
N LYS A 214 15.84 -14.82 25.05
CA LYS A 214 16.25 -16.23 25.02
C LYS A 214 15.86 -16.85 23.68
N LEU A 215 16.81 -17.49 23.04
CA LEU A 215 16.70 -18.07 21.70
C LEU A 215 17.11 -19.55 21.73
N THR A 216 16.47 -20.38 20.91
CA THR A 216 16.93 -21.75 20.60
C THR A 216 17.34 -21.81 19.13
N ALA A 217 18.53 -22.30 18.80
CA ALA A 217 18.94 -22.48 17.41
C ALA A 217 18.19 -23.67 16.75
N VAL A 218 17.76 -23.50 15.49
CA VAL A 218 16.88 -24.42 14.75
C VAL A 218 17.61 -24.98 13.52
N SER A 219 17.50 -26.28 13.25
CA SER A 219 18.20 -26.98 12.17
C SER A 219 17.70 -26.64 10.76
N GLU A 220 18.56 -26.86 9.77
CA GLU A 220 18.36 -26.46 8.37
C GLU A 220 17.16 -27.14 7.71
N ILE A 221 16.85 -28.38 8.13
CA ILE A 221 15.96 -29.34 7.45
C ILE A 221 14.48 -28.89 7.49
N GLN A 222 14.06 -28.07 8.46
CA GLN A 222 12.64 -27.70 8.61
C GLN A 222 12.14 -26.62 7.63
N LEU A 223 12.99 -26.05 6.77
CA LEU A 223 12.61 -24.95 5.86
C LEU A 223 12.41 -25.40 4.40
N SER A 224 11.12 -25.52 4.05
CA SER A 224 10.48 -25.63 2.73
C SER A 224 10.95 -26.73 1.76
N LYS A 225 9.98 -27.55 1.31
CA LYS A 225 10.11 -28.42 0.11
C LYS A 225 10.61 -27.64 -1.11
N TYR A 226 10.26 -26.37 -1.23
CA TYR A 226 10.72 -25.49 -2.31
C TYR A 226 12.24 -25.38 -2.35
N THR A 227 12.90 -25.17 -1.20
CA THR A 227 14.37 -25.12 -1.14
C THR A 227 14.99 -26.46 -1.55
N GLN A 228 14.40 -27.59 -1.16
CA GLN A 228 14.86 -28.91 -1.59
C GLN A 228 14.72 -29.11 -3.11
N VAL A 229 13.57 -28.79 -3.71
CA VAL A 229 13.36 -28.87 -5.17
C VAL A 229 14.33 -27.96 -5.93
N LEU A 230 14.58 -26.75 -5.41
CA LEU A 230 15.58 -25.83 -5.97
C LEU A 230 16.98 -26.46 -5.93
N LEU A 231 17.40 -26.98 -4.77
CA LEU A 231 18.71 -27.62 -4.58
C LEU A 231 18.88 -28.93 -5.37
N GLU A 232 17.81 -29.70 -5.58
CA GLU A 232 17.80 -30.90 -6.43
C GLU A 232 17.95 -30.53 -7.91
N LYS A 233 17.24 -29.49 -8.38
CA LYS A 233 17.42 -28.94 -9.73
C LYS A 233 18.87 -28.49 -9.96
N TYR A 234 19.48 -27.85 -8.97
CA TYR A 234 20.88 -27.42 -9.01
C TYR A 234 21.91 -28.55 -8.83
N ARG A 235 21.49 -29.73 -8.39
CA ARG A 235 22.37 -30.92 -8.32
C ARG A 235 22.67 -31.50 -9.71
N LEU A 236 21.93 -31.08 -10.73
CA LEU A 236 22.01 -31.56 -12.12
C LEU A 236 22.65 -30.52 -13.07
N GLU A 237 22.70 -29.23 -12.74
CA GLU A 237 23.36 -28.22 -13.56
C GLU A 237 24.90 -28.30 -13.42
N LYS A 238 25.57 -28.67 -14.51
CA LYS A 238 27.04 -28.85 -14.58
C LYS A 238 27.83 -27.52 -14.53
N TYR A 239 27.15 -26.37 -14.66
CA TYR A 239 27.75 -25.05 -14.88
C TYR A 239 27.30 -24.03 -13.81
N MET A 240 28.00 -24.04 -12.66
CA MET A 240 27.63 -23.25 -11.48
C MET A 240 27.57 -21.73 -11.72
N ASN A 241 28.34 -21.21 -12.68
CA ASN A 241 28.42 -19.77 -12.96
C ASN A 241 27.16 -19.21 -13.65
N ILE A 242 26.55 -19.97 -14.57
CA ILE A 242 25.28 -19.55 -15.21
C ILE A 242 24.17 -19.54 -14.16
N LEU A 243 24.14 -20.57 -13.31
CA LEU A 243 23.23 -20.67 -12.19
C LEU A 243 23.39 -19.50 -11.18
N LEU A 244 24.63 -19.08 -10.88
CA LEU A 244 24.88 -17.90 -10.03
C LEU A 244 24.17 -16.66 -10.58
N GLY A 245 24.26 -16.41 -11.89
CA GLY A 245 23.54 -15.32 -12.57
C GLY A 245 22.02 -15.47 -12.49
N LYS A 246 21.47 -16.67 -12.71
CA LYS A 246 20.03 -16.96 -12.55
C LYS A 246 19.52 -16.65 -11.14
N LEU A 247 20.31 -16.98 -10.11
CA LEU A 247 19.98 -16.70 -8.71
C LEU A 247 20.05 -15.19 -8.41
N LEU A 248 21.08 -14.49 -8.89
CA LEU A 248 21.19 -13.04 -8.75
C LEU A 248 20.01 -12.31 -9.43
N TYR A 249 19.56 -12.77 -10.59
CA TYR A 249 18.33 -12.28 -11.25
C TYR A 249 17.07 -12.48 -10.37
N LYS A 250 16.92 -13.68 -9.76
CA LYS A 250 15.80 -13.98 -8.85
C LYS A 250 15.86 -13.28 -7.49
N MET A 251 17.03 -12.73 -7.13
CA MET A 251 17.21 -11.83 -5.99
C MET A 251 17.15 -10.35 -6.38
N GLU A 252 16.67 -10.04 -7.60
CA GLU A 252 16.48 -8.68 -8.14
C GLU A 252 17.79 -7.86 -8.26
N GLN A 253 18.95 -8.52 -8.17
CA GLN A 253 20.27 -7.90 -8.28
C GLN A 253 20.68 -7.75 -9.76
N TYR A 254 19.85 -7.09 -10.56
CA TYR A 254 19.95 -7.06 -12.03
C TYR A 254 21.32 -6.60 -12.55
N SER A 255 21.88 -5.52 -11.99
CA SER A 255 23.20 -5.00 -12.40
C SER A 255 24.37 -5.94 -12.10
N VAL A 256 24.33 -6.65 -10.96
CA VAL A 256 25.34 -7.65 -10.56
C VAL A 256 25.17 -8.94 -11.38
N CYS A 257 23.92 -9.34 -11.62
CA CYS A 257 23.54 -10.42 -12.51
C CYS A 257 24.13 -10.21 -13.91
N ARG A 258 23.94 -9.03 -14.53
CA ARG A 258 24.50 -8.73 -15.86
C ARG A 258 26.02 -8.82 -15.89
N LYS A 259 26.74 -8.16 -14.98
CA LYS A 259 28.21 -8.27 -14.90
C LYS A 259 28.69 -9.70 -14.72
N SER A 260 27.99 -10.49 -13.90
CA SER A 260 28.30 -11.90 -13.66
C SER A 260 28.15 -12.72 -14.94
N PHE A 261 27.11 -12.46 -15.74
CA PHE A 261 26.88 -13.08 -17.04
C PHE A 261 27.84 -12.58 -18.14
N GLU A 262 28.16 -11.29 -18.17
CA GLU A 262 29.10 -10.68 -19.13
C GLU A 262 30.51 -11.29 -18.99
N LYS A 263 30.97 -11.54 -17.75
CA LYS A 263 32.21 -12.27 -17.46
C LYS A 263 32.24 -13.70 -18.03
N LEU A 264 31.10 -14.28 -18.44
CA LEU A 264 31.06 -15.65 -18.97
C LEU A 264 31.29 -15.73 -20.49
N PHE A 265 31.19 -14.62 -21.22
CA PHE A 265 31.46 -14.61 -22.66
C PHE A 265 32.91 -15.00 -22.98
N ASP A 266 33.86 -14.72 -22.08
CA ASP A 266 35.27 -15.11 -22.24
C ASP A 266 35.51 -16.62 -22.08
N PHE A 267 34.56 -17.35 -21.48
CA PHE A 267 34.68 -18.79 -21.19
C PHE A 267 33.90 -19.69 -22.16
N TYR A 268 32.88 -19.15 -22.85
CA TYR A 268 32.01 -19.93 -23.75
C TYR A 268 32.30 -19.63 -25.23
N GLY A 269 32.70 -20.66 -25.97
CA GLY A 269 32.96 -20.56 -27.41
C GLY A 269 31.69 -20.38 -28.24
N ASN A 270 31.85 -19.84 -29.46
CA ASN A 270 30.74 -19.55 -30.38
C ASN A 270 29.87 -20.77 -30.77
N GLU A 271 30.32 -22.00 -30.53
CA GLU A 271 29.56 -23.23 -30.84
C GLU A 271 28.57 -23.62 -29.73
N GLU A 272 28.67 -23.03 -28.54
CA GLU A 272 27.76 -23.27 -27.40
C GLU A 272 26.46 -22.43 -27.50
N TYR A 273 25.80 -22.48 -28.66
CA TYR A 273 24.67 -21.61 -29.02
C TYR A 273 23.57 -21.53 -27.95
N GLU A 274 23.15 -22.65 -27.36
CA GLU A 274 22.14 -22.70 -26.30
C GLU A 274 22.54 -21.91 -25.04
N LYS A 275 23.83 -21.94 -24.66
CA LYS A 275 24.34 -21.33 -23.43
C LYS A 275 24.49 -19.83 -23.64
N LEU A 276 25.03 -19.44 -24.80
CA LEU A 276 25.06 -18.03 -25.21
C LEU A 276 23.64 -17.46 -25.35
N ALA A 277 22.69 -18.21 -25.86
CA ALA A 277 21.28 -17.80 -25.93
C ALA A 277 20.68 -17.55 -24.54
N GLU A 278 20.89 -18.47 -23.59
CA GLU A 278 20.40 -18.33 -22.21
C GLU A 278 21.05 -17.13 -21.49
N ILE A 279 22.36 -16.93 -21.66
CA ILE A 279 23.09 -15.76 -21.11
C ILE A 279 22.50 -14.46 -21.66
N TYR A 280 22.27 -14.38 -22.98
CA TYR A 280 21.65 -13.19 -23.60
C TYR A 280 20.17 -13.02 -23.22
N GLU A 281 19.41 -14.08 -22.98
CA GLU A 281 18.04 -14.01 -22.43
C GLU A 281 18.05 -13.35 -21.05
N PHE A 282 18.88 -13.81 -20.12
CA PHE A 282 18.92 -13.26 -18.75
C PHE A 282 19.50 -11.84 -18.70
N ILE A 283 20.47 -11.48 -19.55
CA ILE A 283 20.92 -10.09 -19.69
C ILE A 283 19.78 -9.20 -20.24
N GLY A 284 19.02 -9.68 -21.24
CA GLY A 284 17.85 -8.98 -21.77
C GLY A 284 16.77 -8.75 -20.71
N GLN A 285 16.44 -9.78 -19.93
CA GLN A 285 15.52 -9.68 -18.79
C GLN A 285 16.02 -8.69 -17.73
N ALA A 286 17.31 -8.70 -17.40
CA ALA A 286 17.87 -7.79 -16.42
C ALA A 286 17.85 -6.31 -16.88
N TYR A 287 17.97 -6.03 -18.19
CA TYR A 287 17.76 -4.67 -18.72
C TYR A 287 16.27 -4.29 -18.76
N ALA A 288 15.37 -5.23 -19.07
CA ALA A 288 13.93 -5.00 -19.08
C ALA A 288 13.38 -4.58 -17.71
N ASN A 289 13.83 -5.22 -16.63
CA ASN A 289 13.44 -4.86 -15.25
C ASN A 289 14.09 -3.55 -14.76
N GLU A 290 15.15 -3.06 -15.42
CA GLU A 290 15.72 -1.73 -15.20
C GLU A 290 15.11 -0.66 -16.12
N TYR A 291 14.05 -1.00 -16.88
CA TYR A 291 13.36 -0.14 -17.84
C TYR A 291 14.24 0.34 -19.03
N ASP A 292 15.36 -0.32 -19.29
CA ASP A 292 16.27 -0.04 -20.42
C ASP A 292 15.89 -0.95 -21.61
N TYR A 293 14.73 -0.64 -22.21
CA TYR A 293 14.11 -1.49 -23.23
C TYR A 293 14.95 -1.63 -24.50
N ASP A 294 15.69 -0.60 -24.90
CA ASP A 294 16.57 -0.66 -26.08
C ASP A 294 17.69 -1.70 -25.89
N LYS A 295 18.35 -1.72 -24.72
CA LYS A 295 19.35 -2.76 -24.42
C LYS A 295 18.71 -4.13 -24.21
N ALA A 296 17.49 -4.19 -23.68
CA ALA A 296 16.74 -5.45 -23.59
C ALA A 296 16.49 -6.04 -25.00
N ILE A 297 15.98 -5.25 -25.94
CA ILE A 297 15.73 -5.63 -27.35
C ILE A 297 17.01 -6.12 -28.04
N VAL A 298 18.14 -5.41 -27.86
CA VAL A 298 19.42 -5.82 -28.45
C VAL A 298 19.87 -7.19 -27.93
N ASN A 299 19.76 -7.44 -26.62
CA ASN A 299 20.17 -8.71 -26.03
C ASN A 299 19.18 -9.85 -26.36
N TYR A 300 17.87 -9.59 -26.36
CA TYR A 300 16.89 -10.56 -26.84
C TYR A 300 17.07 -10.89 -28.33
N THR A 301 17.43 -9.92 -29.17
CA THR A 301 17.71 -10.18 -30.60
C THR A 301 18.94 -11.08 -30.78
N LYS A 302 19.97 -10.92 -29.95
CA LYS A 302 21.10 -11.86 -29.90
C LYS A 302 20.67 -13.24 -29.42
N ALA A 303 19.91 -13.33 -28.32
CA ALA A 303 19.37 -14.59 -27.81
C ALA A 303 18.54 -15.32 -28.87
N TYR A 304 17.64 -14.63 -29.58
CA TYR A 304 16.88 -15.16 -30.70
C TYR A 304 17.80 -15.71 -31.80
N GLY A 305 18.83 -14.96 -32.20
CA GLY A 305 19.77 -15.40 -33.24
C GLY A 305 20.59 -16.64 -32.87
N TYR A 306 20.80 -16.89 -31.58
CA TYR A 306 21.39 -18.12 -31.07
C TYR A 306 20.36 -19.25 -30.94
N TYR A 307 19.18 -18.99 -30.38
CA TYR A 307 18.11 -19.99 -30.29
C TYR A 307 17.65 -20.47 -31.68
N SER A 308 17.60 -19.60 -32.70
CA SER A 308 17.26 -19.98 -34.08
C SER A 308 18.32 -20.85 -34.77
N LYS A 309 19.56 -20.88 -34.25
CA LYS A 309 20.62 -21.79 -34.70
C LYS A 309 20.66 -23.09 -33.89
N SER A 310 19.94 -23.14 -32.78
CA SER A 310 19.73 -24.35 -31.97
C SER A 310 18.43 -25.05 -32.38
N SER A 311 18.24 -26.31 -31.99
CA SER A 311 16.97 -27.03 -32.20
C SER A 311 15.84 -26.58 -31.25
N GLN A 312 16.00 -25.48 -30.51
CA GLN A 312 15.05 -24.99 -29.50
C GLN A 312 14.09 -23.94 -30.06
N PHE A 313 13.31 -24.32 -31.06
CA PHE A 313 12.32 -23.45 -31.73
C PHE A 313 11.31 -22.81 -30.76
N GLN A 314 10.92 -23.50 -29.68
CA GLN A 314 10.08 -22.95 -28.60
C GLN A 314 10.73 -21.74 -27.90
N HIS A 315 12.02 -21.82 -27.58
CA HIS A 315 12.75 -20.72 -26.94
C HIS A 315 12.93 -19.55 -27.93
N ALA A 316 13.18 -19.82 -29.21
CA ALA A 316 13.22 -18.78 -30.24
C ALA A 316 11.87 -18.03 -30.36
N ALA A 317 10.74 -18.73 -30.32
CA ALA A 317 9.41 -18.13 -30.35
C ALA A 317 9.13 -17.31 -29.08
N LYS A 318 9.48 -17.83 -27.89
CA LYS A 318 9.42 -17.11 -26.61
C LYS A 318 10.23 -15.81 -26.61
N ILE A 319 11.48 -15.82 -27.07
CA ILE A 319 12.30 -14.60 -27.15
C ILE A 319 11.74 -13.61 -28.18
N THR A 320 11.19 -14.10 -29.31
CA THR A 320 10.50 -13.23 -30.28
C THR A 320 9.33 -12.49 -29.64
N ASN A 321 8.63 -13.12 -28.70
CA ASN A 321 7.61 -12.45 -27.91
C ASN A 321 8.17 -11.37 -26.99
N PHE A 322 9.24 -11.67 -26.23
CA PHE A 322 9.86 -10.67 -25.35
C PHE A 322 10.35 -9.43 -26.11
N ILE A 323 10.81 -9.59 -27.36
CA ILE A 323 11.12 -8.45 -28.24
C ILE A 323 9.86 -7.60 -28.51
N GLY A 324 8.74 -8.24 -28.85
CA GLY A 324 7.45 -7.56 -29.07
C GLY A 324 6.94 -6.82 -27.83
N ASP A 325 7.07 -7.43 -26.64
CA ASP A 325 6.77 -6.79 -25.35
C ASP A 325 7.62 -5.53 -25.12
N MET A 326 8.93 -5.58 -25.38
CA MET A 326 9.80 -4.42 -25.17
C MET A 326 9.48 -3.26 -26.12
N TYR A 327 9.16 -3.54 -27.39
CA TYR A 327 8.68 -2.49 -28.31
C TYR A 327 7.34 -1.88 -27.84
N LEU A 328 6.45 -2.71 -27.28
CA LEU A 328 5.16 -2.27 -26.73
C LEU A 328 5.31 -1.38 -25.48
N GLU A 329 6.27 -1.67 -24.59
CA GLU A 329 6.59 -0.79 -23.45
C GLU A 329 7.35 0.47 -23.90
N ASN A 330 8.10 0.42 -25.02
CA ASN A 330 8.74 1.58 -25.66
C ASN A 330 7.78 2.39 -26.57
N ASN A 331 6.48 2.07 -26.56
CA ASN A 331 5.40 2.68 -27.37
C ASN A 331 5.56 2.58 -28.90
N ASP A 332 6.45 1.69 -29.38
CA ASP A 332 6.61 1.38 -30.81
C ASP A 332 5.59 0.32 -31.23
N LYS A 333 4.39 0.81 -31.55
CA LYS A 333 3.22 0.01 -31.94
C LYS A 333 3.41 -0.80 -33.22
N GLU A 334 4.28 -0.37 -34.14
CA GLU A 334 4.51 -1.07 -35.42
C GLU A 334 5.44 -2.26 -35.24
N ASN A 335 6.60 -2.07 -34.61
CA ASN A 335 7.52 -3.17 -34.33
C ASN A 335 6.93 -4.18 -33.34
N ALA A 336 6.21 -3.71 -32.30
CA ALA A 336 5.47 -4.60 -31.40
C ALA A 336 4.51 -5.53 -32.17
N ARG A 337 3.73 -4.98 -33.11
CA ARG A 337 2.81 -5.76 -33.95
C ARG A 337 3.55 -6.78 -34.81
N PHE A 338 4.67 -6.39 -35.43
CA PHE A 338 5.49 -7.28 -36.25
C PHE A 338 6.04 -8.46 -35.43
N TYR A 339 6.69 -8.20 -34.31
CA TYR A 339 7.32 -9.24 -33.49
C TYR A 339 6.30 -10.17 -32.81
N CYS A 340 5.17 -9.65 -32.31
CA CYS A 340 4.09 -10.48 -31.78
C CYS A 340 3.45 -11.38 -32.85
N THR A 341 3.22 -10.85 -34.07
CA THR A 341 2.71 -11.65 -35.20
C THR A 341 3.71 -12.73 -35.62
N LYS A 342 5.00 -12.38 -35.70
CA LYS A 342 6.07 -13.33 -36.02
C LYS A 342 6.19 -14.44 -34.99
N SER A 343 6.14 -14.10 -33.70
CA SER A 343 6.08 -15.09 -32.61
C SER A 343 4.87 -16.02 -32.80
N HIS A 344 3.70 -15.44 -33.09
CA HIS A 344 2.47 -16.20 -33.30
C HIS A 344 2.57 -17.22 -34.44
N ASP A 345 3.15 -16.84 -35.58
CA ASP A 345 3.33 -17.74 -36.71
C ASP A 345 4.38 -18.84 -36.40
N MET A 346 5.48 -18.51 -35.73
CA MET A 346 6.47 -19.51 -35.27
C MET A 346 5.86 -20.57 -34.35
N TRP A 347 4.91 -20.20 -33.48
CA TRP A 347 4.22 -21.16 -32.62
C TRP A 347 3.22 -22.06 -33.36
N LYS A 348 2.64 -21.62 -34.50
CA LYS A 348 1.76 -22.47 -35.33
C LYS A 348 2.50 -23.60 -36.03
N GLU A 349 3.74 -23.36 -36.42
CA GLU A 349 4.56 -24.33 -37.16
C GLU A 349 5.13 -25.45 -36.27
N LEU A 350 4.99 -25.35 -34.94
CA LEU A 350 5.47 -26.35 -34.00
C LEU A 350 4.55 -27.59 -33.96
N PRO A 351 5.09 -28.82 -34.08
CA PRO A 351 4.29 -30.06 -33.99
C PRO A 351 3.52 -30.24 -32.67
N ILE A 352 3.96 -29.55 -31.61
CA ILE A 352 3.34 -29.55 -30.27
C ILE A 352 2.33 -28.39 -30.17
N TYR A 353 1.52 -28.19 -31.21
CA TYR A 353 0.38 -27.24 -31.22
C TYR A 353 -0.79 -27.72 -30.32
N THR A 354 -0.61 -28.85 -29.63
CA THR A 354 -1.54 -29.39 -28.62
C THR A 354 -1.46 -28.60 -27.31
N SER A 355 -2.41 -27.68 -27.15
CA SER A 355 -3.10 -27.27 -25.90
C SER A 355 -2.33 -26.74 -24.68
N GLU A 356 -1.08 -27.10 -24.40
CA GLU A 356 -0.35 -26.57 -23.22
C GLU A 356 0.26 -25.19 -23.47
N ASN A 357 0.85 -24.95 -24.65
CA ASN A 357 1.59 -23.71 -24.95
C ASN A 357 0.74 -22.60 -25.61
N SER A 358 -0.52 -22.88 -25.96
CA SER A 358 -1.42 -21.90 -26.58
C SER A 358 -1.74 -20.73 -25.64
N HIS A 359 -1.67 -20.91 -24.33
CA HIS A 359 -2.08 -19.89 -23.35
C HIS A 359 -1.19 -18.65 -23.41
N CYS A 360 0.13 -18.86 -23.48
CA CYS A 360 1.09 -17.78 -23.70
C CYS A 360 0.84 -17.08 -25.06
N LEU A 361 0.56 -17.84 -26.12
CA LEU A 361 0.35 -17.32 -27.47
C LEU A 361 -0.71 -16.21 -27.54
N PHE A 362 -1.87 -16.47 -26.92
CA PHE A 362 -3.00 -15.56 -26.99
C PHE A 362 -2.88 -14.39 -26.00
N ALA A 363 -2.30 -14.59 -24.81
CA ALA A 363 -2.04 -13.51 -23.84
C ALA A 363 -1.22 -12.35 -24.45
N ASN A 364 -0.32 -12.64 -25.38
CA ASN A 364 0.52 -11.64 -26.04
C ASN A 364 -0.22 -10.87 -27.14
N LEU A 365 -1.05 -11.54 -27.94
CA LEU A 365 -1.95 -10.87 -28.90
C LEU A 365 -3.00 -10.03 -28.17
N ILE A 366 -3.53 -10.53 -27.05
CA ILE A 366 -4.37 -9.79 -26.10
C ILE A 366 -3.68 -8.49 -25.65
N LYS A 367 -2.47 -8.58 -25.08
CA LYS A 367 -1.75 -7.41 -24.56
C LYS A 367 -1.42 -6.40 -25.66
N LEU A 368 -1.05 -6.88 -26.85
CA LEU A 368 -0.83 -6.06 -28.04
C LEU A 368 -2.10 -5.31 -28.44
N TYR A 369 -3.21 -6.02 -28.67
CA TYR A 369 -4.43 -5.41 -29.18
C TYR A 369 -5.17 -4.57 -28.14
N GLY A 370 -5.05 -4.88 -26.84
CA GLY A 370 -5.57 -4.05 -25.76
C GLY A 370 -4.92 -2.66 -25.66
N ARG A 371 -3.67 -2.51 -26.14
CA ARG A 371 -2.98 -1.19 -26.25
C ARG A 371 -3.09 -0.53 -27.64
N LEU A 372 -3.72 -1.20 -28.60
CA LEU A 372 -3.95 -0.68 -29.96
C LEU A 372 -5.41 -0.21 -30.09
N GLU A 373 -5.66 1.04 -29.68
CA GLU A 373 -7.01 1.65 -29.71
C GLU A 373 -7.67 1.60 -31.10
N ASP A 374 -6.89 1.66 -32.17
CA ASP A 374 -7.36 1.81 -33.56
C ASP A 374 -7.99 0.56 -34.21
N SER A 375 -8.05 -0.60 -33.52
CA SER A 375 -8.71 -1.79 -34.09
C SER A 375 -9.27 -2.78 -33.07
N LYS A 376 -10.01 -2.30 -32.07
CA LYS A 376 -10.64 -3.13 -31.01
C LYS A 376 -11.58 -4.23 -31.54
N GLN A 377 -12.31 -3.96 -32.63
CA GLN A 377 -13.13 -4.96 -33.32
C GLN A 377 -12.30 -6.16 -33.83
N ILE A 378 -11.11 -5.89 -34.38
CA ILE A 378 -10.17 -6.93 -34.84
C ILE A 378 -9.65 -7.74 -33.64
N ALA A 379 -9.38 -7.08 -32.52
CA ALA A 379 -8.97 -7.72 -31.26
C ALA A 379 -10.01 -8.76 -30.81
N ARG A 380 -11.27 -8.35 -30.70
CA ARG A 380 -12.39 -9.24 -30.33
C ARG A 380 -12.53 -10.41 -31.30
N ASP A 381 -12.42 -10.19 -32.60
CA ASP A 381 -12.48 -11.26 -33.60
C ASP A 381 -11.35 -12.29 -33.44
N TYR A 382 -10.15 -11.85 -33.04
CA TYR A 382 -9.07 -12.77 -32.67
C TYR A 382 -9.34 -13.49 -31.35
N PHE A 383 -9.92 -12.84 -30.34
CA PHE A 383 -10.26 -13.48 -29.06
C PHE A 383 -11.39 -14.51 -29.23
N LEU A 384 -12.39 -14.24 -30.06
CA LEU A 384 -13.44 -15.20 -30.43
C LEU A 384 -12.89 -16.41 -31.20
N LYS A 385 -11.90 -16.21 -32.08
CA LYS A 385 -11.18 -17.31 -32.75
C LYS A 385 -10.36 -18.13 -31.75
N ALA A 386 -9.67 -17.46 -30.81
CA ALA A 386 -8.91 -18.11 -29.75
C ALA A 386 -9.80 -18.98 -28.85
N LEU A 387 -10.91 -18.41 -28.34
CA LEU A 387 -11.88 -19.11 -27.49
C LEU A 387 -12.42 -20.37 -28.18
N ARG A 388 -12.79 -20.28 -29.48
CA ARG A 388 -13.23 -21.45 -30.26
C ARG A 388 -12.16 -22.52 -30.39
N ILE A 389 -10.87 -22.16 -30.48
CA ILE A 389 -9.78 -23.15 -30.52
C ILE A 389 -9.65 -23.84 -29.15
N TYR A 390 -9.78 -23.10 -28.05
CA TYR A 390 -9.79 -23.69 -26.70
C TYR A 390 -10.95 -24.66 -26.48
N GLU A 391 -12.18 -24.22 -26.78
CA GLU A 391 -13.39 -25.04 -26.65
C GLU A 391 -13.32 -26.32 -27.51
N ASN A 392 -12.68 -26.27 -28.68
CA ASN A 392 -12.48 -27.46 -29.53
C ASN A 392 -11.28 -28.33 -29.13
N SER A 393 -10.37 -27.86 -28.27
CA SER A 393 -9.20 -28.62 -27.79
C SER A 393 -9.49 -29.57 -26.61
N PHE A 394 -10.77 -29.71 -26.24
CA PHE A 394 -11.28 -30.26 -24.98
C PHE A 394 -11.17 -31.79 -24.83
N GLN A 395 -10.04 -32.42 -25.18
CA GLN A 395 -9.87 -33.88 -25.03
C GLN A 395 -8.62 -34.38 -24.29
N MET A 396 -7.53 -33.60 -24.12
CA MET A 396 -6.28 -34.14 -23.53
C MET A 396 -5.41 -33.16 -22.71
N CYS A 397 -5.98 -32.30 -21.85
CA CYS A 397 -5.18 -31.43 -20.97
C CYS A 397 -5.66 -31.38 -19.51
N ASN A 398 -4.73 -31.03 -18.60
CA ASN A 398 -5.03 -30.80 -17.20
C ASN A 398 -6.07 -29.68 -17.07
N HIS A 399 -7.23 -30.00 -16.50
CA HIS A 399 -8.39 -29.09 -16.43
C HIS A 399 -8.03 -27.69 -15.90
N THR A 400 -7.21 -27.60 -14.86
CA THR A 400 -7.01 -26.39 -14.07
C THR A 400 -6.34 -25.20 -14.79
N GLU A 401 -5.34 -25.41 -15.64
CA GLU A 401 -4.65 -24.29 -16.34
C GLU A 401 -5.37 -23.89 -17.63
N HIS A 402 -6.02 -24.86 -18.28
CA HIS A 402 -6.85 -24.66 -19.47
C HIS A 402 -8.03 -23.75 -19.16
N ASP A 403 -8.75 -24.07 -18.08
CA ASP A 403 -9.90 -23.34 -17.58
C ASP A 403 -9.57 -21.87 -17.21
N GLN A 404 -8.46 -21.62 -16.50
CA GLN A 404 -8.07 -20.24 -16.14
C GLN A 404 -7.83 -19.33 -17.34
N SER A 405 -7.33 -19.89 -18.45
CA SER A 405 -7.06 -19.11 -19.65
C SER A 405 -8.30 -18.89 -20.51
N ILE A 406 -9.27 -19.83 -20.48
CA ILE A 406 -10.61 -19.62 -21.06
C ILE A 406 -11.32 -18.50 -20.30
N ALA A 407 -11.23 -18.48 -18.97
CA ALA A 407 -11.75 -17.41 -18.13
C ALA A 407 -11.13 -16.05 -18.52
N GLN A 408 -9.80 -15.96 -18.61
CA GLN A 408 -9.12 -14.73 -19.00
C GLN A 408 -9.50 -14.26 -20.42
N LEU A 409 -9.66 -15.18 -21.39
CA LEU A 409 -10.16 -14.84 -22.73
C LEU A 409 -11.57 -14.25 -22.70
N CYS A 410 -12.45 -14.81 -21.86
CA CYS A 410 -13.80 -14.30 -21.67
C CYS A 410 -13.80 -12.89 -21.05
N GLU A 411 -12.87 -12.54 -20.16
CA GLU A 411 -12.70 -11.17 -19.65
C GLU A 411 -12.35 -10.16 -20.74
N TYR A 412 -11.41 -10.49 -21.64
CA TYR A 412 -11.03 -9.58 -22.74
C TYR A 412 -12.10 -9.47 -23.82
N ILE A 413 -12.87 -10.53 -24.08
CA ILE A 413 -14.05 -10.46 -24.95
C ILE A 413 -15.11 -9.57 -24.31
N ALA A 414 -15.32 -9.68 -22.99
CA ALA A 414 -16.28 -8.85 -22.27
C ALA A 414 -15.94 -7.36 -22.31
N ASP A 415 -14.68 -7.01 -22.03
CA ASP A 415 -14.18 -5.63 -22.14
C ASP A 415 -14.33 -5.07 -23.58
N GLY A 416 -14.01 -5.89 -24.60
CA GLY A 416 -14.21 -5.53 -26.00
C GLY A 416 -15.66 -5.21 -26.36
N TYR A 417 -16.64 -5.96 -25.83
CA TYR A 417 -18.07 -5.65 -26.01
C TYR A 417 -18.52 -4.43 -25.17
N HIS A 418 -18.02 -4.27 -23.94
CA HIS A 418 -18.35 -3.14 -23.05
C HIS A 418 -17.92 -1.79 -23.65
N GLN A 419 -16.78 -1.77 -24.35
CA GLN A 419 -16.27 -0.58 -25.04
C GLN A 419 -16.97 -0.29 -26.39
N GLU A 420 -17.75 -1.25 -26.92
CA GLU A 420 -18.67 -1.03 -28.05
C GLU A 420 -20.11 -0.69 -27.56
N ASP A 421 -20.30 -0.41 -26.27
CA ASP A 421 -21.59 -0.22 -25.58
C ASP A 421 -22.57 -1.42 -25.69
N ASP A 422 -22.08 -2.60 -26.07
CA ASP A 422 -22.81 -3.87 -26.09
C ASP A 422 -22.66 -4.60 -24.74
N ASP A 423 -23.14 -3.94 -23.69
CA ASP A 423 -23.00 -4.42 -22.32
C ASP A 423 -23.72 -5.76 -22.07
N ASN A 424 -24.67 -6.16 -22.93
CA ASN A 424 -25.36 -7.45 -22.86
C ASN A 424 -24.44 -8.61 -23.25
N ASN A 425 -23.71 -8.50 -24.35
CA ASN A 425 -22.70 -9.50 -24.70
C ASN A 425 -21.52 -9.44 -23.72
N ALA A 426 -21.12 -8.24 -23.27
CA ALA A 426 -20.11 -8.08 -22.23
C ALA A 426 -20.46 -8.88 -20.96
N TYR A 427 -21.70 -8.76 -20.49
CA TYR A 427 -22.20 -9.50 -19.33
C TYR A 427 -22.18 -11.04 -19.52
N GLN A 428 -22.53 -11.55 -20.71
CA GLN A 428 -22.49 -12.99 -20.96
C GLN A 428 -21.07 -13.56 -20.86
N TYR A 429 -20.09 -12.88 -21.45
CA TYR A 429 -18.70 -13.35 -21.40
C TYR A 429 -18.08 -13.19 -20.01
N ILE A 430 -18.32 -12.09 -19.28
CA ILE A 430 -17.77 -11.94 -17.93
C ILE A 430 -18.36 -12.98 -16.95
N MET A 431 -19.66 -13.30 -17.06
CA MET A 431 -20.28 -14.35 -16.23
C MET A 431 -19.74 -15.76 -16.55
N LYS A 432 -19.35 -16.01 -17.81
CA LYS A 432 -18.65 -17.24 -18.18
C LYS A 432 -17.27 -17.33 -17.51
N SER A 433 -16.52 -16.23 -17.45
CA SER A 433 -15.27 -16.20 -16.67
C SER A 433 -15.51 -16.43 -15.17
N VAL A 434 -16.47 -15.73 -14.56
CA VAL A 434 -16.83 -15.90 -13.14
C VAL A 434 -17.16 -17.36 -12.82
N THR A 435 -17.87 -18.06 -13.70
CA THR A 435 -18.23 -19.47 -13.51
C THR A 435 -16.98 -20.35 -13.46
N ILE A 436 -16.09 -20.20 -14.44
CA ILE A 436 -14.88 -21.01 -14.55
C ILE A 436 -13.89 -20.72 -13.40
N ARG A 437 -13.70 -19.45 -13.04
CA ARG A 437 -12.86 -19.08 -11.89
C ARG A 437 -13.47 -19.51 -10.54
N ARG A 438 -14.80 -19.61 -10.43
CA ARG A 438 -15.49 -20.15 -9.25
C ARG A 438 -15.24 -21.65 -9.10
N GLU A 439 -15.31 -22.41 -10.18
CA GLU A 439 -15.00 -23.85 -10.18
C GLU A 439 -13.52 -24.08 -9.84
N TYR A 440 -12.59 -23.37 -10.47
CA TYR A 440 -11.17 -23.42 -10.12
C TYR A 440 -10.91 -23.08 -8.65
N ALA A 441 -11.46 -21.97 -8.15
CA ALA A 441 -11.29 -21.54 -6.76
C ALA A 441 -11.85 -22.54 -5.74
N SER A 442 -12.86 -23.32 -6.11
CA SER A 442 -13.36 -24.44 -5.28
C SER A 442 -12.37 -25.61 -5.21
N SER A 443 -11.58 -25.83 -6.27
CA SER A 443 -10.61 -26.92 -6.37
C SER A 443 -9.24 -26.60 -5.77
N THR A 444 -8.75 -25.38 -5.92
CA THR A 444 -7.39 -24.96 -5.51
C THR A 444 -7.35 -24.18 -4.19
N LYS A 445 -8.50 -23.66 -3.73
CA LYS A 445 -8.66 -22.67 -2.65
C LYS A 445 -8.07 -21.27 -2.93
N ASP A 446 -7.44 -21.03 -4.07
CA ASP A 446 -7.04 -19.68 -4.50
C ASP A 446 -8.27 -18.91 -5.02
N ARG A 447 -8.43 -17.66 -4.58
CA ARG A 447 -9.59 -16.80 -4.90
C ARG A 447 -9.19 -15.44 -5.49
N SER A 448 -7.89 -15.19 -5.64
CA SER A 448 -7.34 -13.90 -6.09
C SER A 448 -7.90 -13.46 -7.45
N ASP A 449 -7.83 -14.36 -8.42
CA ASP A 449 -8.30 -14.15 -9.79
C ASP A 449 -9.83 -14.06 -9.91
N LEU A 450 -10.57 -14.81 -9.08
CA LEU A 450 -12.03 -14.74 -9.03
C LEU A 450 -12.51 -13.35 -8.54
N PHE A 451 -11.77 -12.73 -7.61
CA PHE A 451 -12.10 -11.40 -7.11
C PHE A 451 -11.99 -10.32 -8.20
N ASN A 452 -10.90 -10.31 -8.98
CA ASN A 452 -10.71 -9.36 -10.08
C ASN A 452 -11.83 -9.47 -11.14
N CYS A 453 -12.24 -10.70 -11.47
CA CYS A 453 -13.33 -10.97 -12.40
C CYS A 453 -14.70 -10.44 -11.90
N LEU A 454 -14.96 -10.55 -10.59
CA LEU A 454 -16.18 -10.02 -9.96
C LEU A 454 -16.23 -8.48 -9.94
N GLU A 455 -15.09 -7.80 -9.77
CA GLU A 455 -15.01 -6.33 -9.91
C GLU A 455 -15.25 -5.87 -11.37
N MET A 456 -14.72 -6.57 -12.36
CA MET A 456 -15.05 -6.30 -13.77
C MET A 456 -16.54 -6.50 -14.06
N CYS A 457 -17.13 -7.58 -13.56
CA CYS A 457 -18.57 -7.84 -13.68
C CYS A 457 -19.41 -6.73 -13.05
N ARG A 458 -19.01 -6.26 -11.85
CA ARG A 458 -19.62 -5.12 -11.15
C ARG A 458 -19.65 -3.85 -12.01
N ASN A 459 -18.56 -3.50 -12.68
CA ASN A 459 -18.48 -2.28 -13.48
C ASN A 459 -19.39 -2.34 -14.73
N ILE A 460 -19.41 -3.48 -15.42
CA ILE A 460 -20.30 -3.72 -16.58
C ILE A 460 -21.78 -3.72 -16.13
N TYR A 461 -22.08 -4.31 -14.98
CA TYR A 461 -23.46 -4.42 -14.47
C TYR A 461 -24.01 -3.10 -13.92
N ALA A 462 -23.18 -2.28 -13.26
CA ALA A 462 -23.59 -0.99 -12.70
C ALA A 462 -24.08 0.01 -13.77
N LYS A 463 -23.59 -0.12 -15.01
CA LYS A 463 -23.99 0.70 -16.16
C LYS A 463 -25.31 0.25 -16.80
N THR A 464 -25.64 -1.04 -16.73
CA THR A 464 -26.85 -1.62 -17.35
C THR A 464 -28.06 -1.67 -16.42
N HIS A 465 -27.86 -1.88 -15.12
CA HIS A 465 -28.94 -2.10 -14.16
C HIS A 465 -28.72 -1.27 -12.89
N ASN A 466 -29.61 -0.31 -12.65
CA ASN A 466 -29.59 0.67 -11.53
C ASN A 466 -29.77 0.06 -10.10
N SER A 467 -29.49 -1.22 -9.88
CA SER A 467 -29.58 -1.88 -8.57
C SER A 467 -28.52 -2.97 -8.35
N PHE A 468 -27.42 -2.59 -7.72
CA PHE A 468 -26.28 -3.46 -7.40
C PHE A 468 -26.55 -4.54 -6.32
N SER A 469 -27.73 -4.52 -5.67
CA SER A 469 -27.99 -5.29 -4.43
C SER A 469 -28.68 -6.64 -4.59
N SER A 470 -29.16 -7.00 -5.79
CA SER A 470 -29.98 -8.21 -6.01
C SER A 470 -29.15 -9.47 -6.26
N VAL A 471 -28.17 -9.40 -7.17
CA VAL A 471 -27.38 -10.58 -7.62
C VAL A 471 -26.35 -11.00 -6.56
N LEU A 472 -25.60 -10.05 -5.99
CA LEU A 472 -24.60 -10.34 -4.96
C LEU A 472 -25.21 -11.01 -3.72
N LYS A 473 -26.45 -10.65 -3.34
CA LYS A 473 -27.07 -11.16 -2.11
C LYS A 473 -27.52 -12.62 -2.19
N TYR A 474 -27.70 -13.19 -3.38
CA TYR A 474 -27.95 -14.63 -3.52
C TYR A 474 -26.64 -15.38 -3.77
N GLU A 475 -25.82 -14.95 -4.74
CA GLU A 475 -24.65 -15.74 -5.12
C GLU A 475 -23.51 -15.76 -4.08
N TRP A 476 -23.25 -14.66 -3.35
CA TRP A 476 -22.25 -14.70 -2.26
C TRP A 476 -22.73 -15.47 -1.03
N LEU A 477 -24.04 -15.49 -0.76
CA LEU A 477 -24.59 -16.19 0.40
C LEU A 477 -24.68 -17.71 0.16
N ASP A 478 -25.01 -18.17 -1.04
CA ASP A 478 -25.02 -19.61 -1.36
C ASP A 478 -23.62 -20.22 -1.40
N LEU A 479 -22.60 -19.45 -1.83
CA LEU A 479 -21.18 -19.81 -1.76
C LEU A 479 -20.63 -19.96 -0.34
N PHE A 480 -21.26 -19.35 0.66
CA PHE A 480 -20.84 -19.46 2.08
C PHE A 480 -21.74 -20.39 2.91
N ASN A 481 -23.05 -20.46 2.63
CA ASN A 481 -23.99 -21.25 3.44
C ASN A 481 -23.86 -22.77 3.25
N SER A 482 -23.42 -23.23 2.07
CA SER A 482 -23.31 -24.66 1.75
C SER A 482 -22.20 -25.38 2.51
N ASP A 483 -21.05 -24.73 2.74
CA ASP A 483 -19.86 -25.36 3.34
C ASP A 483 -19.63 -25.06 4.83
N VAL A 484 -20.15 -23.96 5.38
CA VAL A 484 -19.95 -23.61 6.81
C VAL A 484 -20.48 -24.70 7.76
N THR A 485 -21.52 -25.44 7.35
CA THR A 485 -22.08 -26.55 8.14
C THR A 485 -21.19 -27.80 8.15
N ARG A 486 -20.30 -27.97 7.17
CA ARG A 486 -19.33 -29.10 7.11
C ARG A 486 -17.93 -28.74 7.62
N LEU A 487 -17.50 -27.49 7.47
CA LEU A 487 -16.14 -27.07 7.84
C LEU A 487 -15.92 -26.85 9.34
N PHE A 488 -16.96 -26.79 10.17
CA PHE A 488 -16.86 -26.58 11.62
C PHE A 488 -16.18 -27.71 12.42
N HIS A 489 -15.67 -28.75 11.75
CA HIS A 489 -14.93 -29.86 12.36
C HIS A 489 -13.45 -29.96 11.95
N HIS A 490 -12.91 -29.11 11.06
CA HIS A 490 -11.47 -29.13 10.72
C HIS A 490 -10.81 -27.74 10.59
N CYS A 491 -10.16 -27.37 11.69
CA CYS A 491 -8.95 -26.55 11.86
C CYS A 491 -8.50 -25.51 10.80
N LYS A 492 -8.35 -24.28 11.32
CA LYS A 492 -7.14 -23.43 11.30
C LYS A 492 -6.63 -22.81 9.99
N ASP A 493 -6.73 -23.47 8.84
CA ASP A 493 -6.21 -22.95 7.56
C ASP A 493 -7.09 -21.83 6.95
N LEU A 494 -8.25 -21.57 7.56
CA LEU A 494 -9.17 -20.49 7.18
C LEU A 494 -8.79 -19.11 7.73
N LEU A 495 -7.73 -18.99 8.53
CA LEU A 495 -7.27 -17.68 9.02
C LEU A 495 -6.56 -16.87 7.92
N ASP A 496 -5.75 -17.51 7.09
CA ASP A 496 -5.01 -16.82 6.03
C ASP A 496 -5.94 -16.40 4.87
N ALA A 497 -6.87 -17.28 4.48
CA ALA A 497 -7.93 -16.93 3.52
C ALA A 497 -8.89 -15.84 4.05
N ARG A 498 -9.12 -15.79 5.37
CA ARG A 498 -9.86 -14.70 6.03
C ARG A 498 -9.08 -13.39 5.97
N ASP A 499 -7.75 -13.42 6.10
CA ASP A 499 -6.91 -12.22 6.05
C ASP A 499 -6.67 -11.72 4.61
N GLU A 500 -6.76 -12.58 3.58
CA GLU A 500 -6.82 -12.13 2.17
C GLU A 500 -8.20 -11.59 1.78
N ILE A 501 -9.29 -12.22 2.23
CA ILE A 501 -10.64 -11.66 2.11
C ILE A 501 -10.72 -10.33 2.89
N GLN A 502 -10.06 -10.21 4.04
CA GLN A 502 -9.93 -8.96 4.79
C GLN A 502 -9.19 -7.90 3.96
N LYS A 503 -8.02 -8.20 3.37
CA LYS A 503 -7.26 -7.28 2.48
C LYS A 503 -8.04 -6.86 1.23
N SER A 504 -8.83 -7.77 0.67
CA SER A 504 -9.72 -7.52 -0.48
C SER A 504 -10.88 -6.59 -0.10
N LEU A 505 -11.51 -6.81 1.06
CA LEU A 505 -12.45 -5.82 1.61
C LEU A 505 -11.74 -4.51 1.96
N ASP A 506 -10.52 -4.51 2.51
CA ASP A 506 -9.76 -3.31 2.93
C ASP A 506 -9.48 -2.36 1.74
N PHE A 507 -9.53 -2.85 0.49
CA PHE A 507 -9.32 -2.04 -0.72
C PHE A 507 -10.53 -1.16 -1.08
N HIS A 508 -11.71 -1.41 -0.50
CA HIS A 508 -12.96 -0.69 -0.79
C HIS A 508 -13.84 -0.38 0.43
N LEU A 509 -13.59 -1.03 1.56
CA LEU A 509 -14.18 -0.75 2.86
C LEU A 509 -13.06 -0.42 3.82
N ILE A 510 -13.14 0.75 4.46
CA ILE A 510 -12.17 1.22 5.45
C ILE A 510 -12.08 0.15 6.56
N PRO A 511 -10.92 -0.16 7.16
CA PRO A 511 -10.80 -1.21 8.20
C PRO A 511 -11.84 -1.10 9.34
N LYS A 512 -12.30 0.11 9.64
CA LYS A 512 -13.40 0.44 10.55
C LYS A 512 -14.74 -0.24 10.20
N GLU A 513 -15.06 -0.35 8.92
CA GLU A 513 -16.30 -0.88 8.35
C GLU A 513 -16.32 -2.41 8.40
N ILE A 514 -15.19 -3.08 8.16
CA ILE A 514 -15.09 -4.54 8.27
C ILE A 514 -15.12 -4.99 9.74
N HIS A 515 -14.50 -4.21 10.64
CA HIS A 515 -14.68 -4.41 12.07
C HIS A 515 -16.12 -4.13 12.52
N ALA A 516 -16.87 -3.25 11.84
CA ALA A 516 -18.29 -3.05 12.11
C ALA A 516 -19.14 -4.25 11.64
N ALA A 517 -18.88 -4.81 10.46
CA ALA A 517 -19.57 -6.01 9.99
C ALA A 517 -19.38 -7.23 10.93
N LYS A 518 -18.16 -7.42 11.47
CA LYS A 518 -17.90 -8.49 12.46
C LYS A 518 -18.64 -8.27 13.78
N ARG A 519 -18.75 -7.02 14.26
CA ARG A 519 -19.54 -6.72 15.48
C ARG A 519 -21.03 -6.85 15.20
N LEU A 520 -21.52 -6.40 14.04
CA LEU A 520 -22.91 -6.53 13.60
C LEU A 520 -23.41 -7.97 13.65
N GLU A 521 -22.63 -8.93 13.17
CA GLU A 521 -22.97 -10.35 13.24
C GLU A 521 -23.16 -10.83 14.70
N HIS A 522 -22.29 -10.37 15.61
CA HIS A 522 -22.36 -10.69 17.03
C HIS A 522 -23.54 -10.00 17.71
N SER A 523 -23.75 -8.71 17.46
CA SER A 523 -24.86 -7.89 17.98
C SER A 523 -26.22 -8.45 17.54
N LEU A 524 -26.37 -8.87 16.27
CA LEU A 524 -27.59 -9.50 15.77
C LEU A 524 -27.84 -10.89 16.37
N LYS A 525 -26.80 -11.70 16.62
CA LYS A 525 -26.92 -12.97 17.34
C LYS A 525 -27.35 -12.76 18.79
N ARG A 526 -26.76 -11.77 19.49
CA ARG A 526 -27.14 -11.37 20.85
C ARG A 526 -28.59 -10.89 20.91
N LEU A 527 -29.01 -10.02 20.00
CA LEU A 527 -30.39 -9.54 19.88
C LEU A 527 -31.38 -10.70 19.73
N LYS A 528 -31.10 -11.64 18.81
CA LYS A 528 -31.94 -12.81 18.56
C LYS A 528 -31.99 -13.77 19.75
N PHE A 529 -30.94 -13.82 20.56
CA PHE A 529 -30.91 -14.56 21.82
C PHE A 529 -31.79 -13.90 22.88
N ILE A 530 -31.60 -12.60 23.15
CA ILE A 530 -32.39 -11.83 24.13
C ILE A 530 -33.88 -11.91 23.81
N LEU A 531 -34.28 -11.60 22.58
CA LEU A 531 -35.68 -11.68 22.12
C LEU A 531 -36.32 -13.09 22.24
N LYS A 532 -35.52 -14.14 22.47
CA LYS A 532 -35.97 -15.52 22.69
C LYS A 532 -35.95 -15.93 24.17
N THR A 533 -35.04 -15.37 24.98
CA THR A 533 -34.83 -15.77 26.38
C THR A 533 -35.46 -14.82 27.39
N ASP A 534 -35.49 -13.54 27.07
CA ASP A 534 -35.97 -12.47 27.95
C ASP A 534 -36.52 -11.30 27.09
N PRO A 535 -37.74 -11.43 26.54
CA PRO A 535 -38.33 -10.45 25.64
C PRO A 535 -38.86 -9.19 26.33
N GLU A 536 -38.88 -9.13 27.68
CA GLU A 536 -39.35 -7.99 28.48
C GLU A 536 -38.19 -7.07 28.95
N ASN A 537 -36.94 -7.45 28.66
CA ASN A 537 -35.75 -6.69 29.01
C ASN A 537 -35.47 -5.56 27.99
N ASP A 538 -36.33 -4.54 28.03
CA ASP A 538 -36.29 -3.39 27.13
C ASP A 538 -34.96 -2.63 27.18
N GLU A 539 -34.29 -2.55 28.34
CA GLU A 539 -33.01 -1.85 28.47
C GLU A 539 -31.89 -2.55 27.66
N GLU A 540 -31.77 -3.87 27.75
CA GLU A 540 -30.77 -4.61 26.98
C GLU A 540 -31.14 -4.68 25.48
N ILE A 541 -32.43 -4.78 25.15
CA ILE A 541 -32.95 -4.72 23.77
C ILE A 541 -32.62 -3.36 23.14
N ILE A 542 -32.84 -2.25 23.84
CA ILE A 542 -32.48 -0.89 23.40
C ILE A 542 -30.97 -0.80 23.16
N GLN A 543 -30.14 -1.21 24.13
CA GLN A 543 -28.68 -1.12 24.01
C GLN A 543 -28.16 -1.88 22.78
N VAL A 544 -28.68 -3.09 22.53
CA VAL A 544 -28.27 -3.88 21.37
C VAL A 544 -28.83 -3.30 20.06
N HIS A 545 -30.05 -2.77 20.04
CA HIS A 545 -30.57 -2.08 18.86
C HIS A 545 -29.80 -0.78 18.53
N CYS A 546 -29.35 -0.02 19.52
CA CYS A 546 -28.44 1.11 19.32
C CYS A 546 -27.11 0.66 18.69
N GLN A 547 -26.49 -0.41 19.22
CA GLN A 547 -25.24 -0.99 18.70
C GLN A 547 -25.38 -1.42 17.23
N VAL A 548 -26.45 -2.18 16.91
CA VAL A 548 -26.76 -2.60 15.54
C VAL A 548 -27.00 -1.40 14.62
N GLY A 549 -27.71 -0.37 15.09
CA GLY A 549 -27.93 0.88 14.35
C GLY A 549 -26.64 1.65 14.06
N ASP A 550 -25.73 1.72 15.04
CA ASP A 550 -24.39 2.32 14.91
C ASP A 550 -23.51 1.53 13.93
N GLU A 551 -23.59 0.21 13.95
CA GLU A 551 -22.83 -0.68 13.07
C GLU A 551 -23.29 -0.55 11.61
N TYR A 552 -24.60 -0.58 11.34
CA TYR A 552 -25.14 -0.32 10.00
C TYR A 552 -24.86 1.11 9.51
N LYS A 553 -24.77 2.10 10.40
CA LYS A 553 -24.34 3.47 10.04
C LYS A 553 -22.88 3.52 9.60
N ILE A 554 -22.03 2.65 10.15
CA ILE A 554 -20.64 2.52 9.73
C ILE A 554 -20.55 1.76 8.39
N THR A 555 -21.31 0.68 8.17
CA THR A 555 -21.35 -0.04 6.87
C THR A 555 -22.13 0.71 5.78
N GLN A 556 -22.65 1.90 6.09
CA GLN A 556 -23.41 2.77 5.18
C GLN A 556 -24.79 2.21 4.75
N ASP A 557 -25.27 1.17 5.41
CA ASP A 557 -26.62 0.58 5.28
C ASP A 557 -27.69 1.44 5.97
N TYR A 558 -27.83 2.68 5.51
CA TYR A 558 -28.65 3.71 6.15
C TYR A 558 -30.11 3.30 6.38
N ASN A 559 -30.70 2.47 5.51
CA ASN A 559 -32.07 1.98 5.69
C ASN A 559 -32.22 1.04 6.90
N TRP A 560 -31.28 0.11 7.10
CA TRP A 560 -31.29 -0.78 8.26
C TRP A 560 -30.94 -0.03 9.55
N SER A 561 -29.98 0.89 9.47
CA SER A 561 -29.65 1.79 10.58
C SER A 561 -30.88 2.58 11.06
N ILE A 562 -31.64 3.20 10.14
CA ILE A 562 -32.91 3.89 10.48
C ILE A 562 -33.93 2.93 11.11
N GLN A 563 -34.12 1.72 10.58
CA GLN A 563 -35.09 0.77 11.14
C GLN A 563 -34.76 0.38 12.59
N HIS A 564 -33.48 0.13 12.90
CA HIS A 564 -33.06 -0.20 14.25
C HIS A 564 -33.18 0.98 15.21
N TYR A 565 -32.86 2.20 14.78
CA TYR A 565 -33.08 3.40 15.58
C TYR A 565 -34.57 3.75 15.76
N LYS A 566 -35.44 3.47 14.79
CA LYS A 566 -36.90 3.61 14.95
C LYS A 566 -37.45 2.68 16.03
N LYS A 567 -37.02 1.41 16.05
CA LYS A 567 -37.40 0.47 17.12
C LYS A 567 -36.99 0.95 18.51
N VAL A 568 -35.80 1.54 18.65
CA VAL A 568 -35.38 2.17 19.92
C VAL A 568 -36.33 3.32 20.30
N SER A 569 -36.70 4.18 19.34
CA SER A 569 -37.66 5.27 19.58
C SER A 569 -39.05 4.77 19.94
N GLU A 570 -39.51 3.66 19.36
CA GLU A 570 -40.81 3.04 19.64
C GLU A 570 -40.85 2.52 21.10
N ILE A 571 -39.81 1.80 21.54
CA ILE A 571 -39.69 1.28 22.92
C ILE A 571 -39.62 2.44 23.95
N TYR A 572 -38.94 3.54 23.63
CA TYR A 572 -38.91 4.74 24.47
C TYR A 572 -40.24 5.51 24.50
N GLN A 573 -41.11 5.37 23.49
CA GLN A 573 -42.44 5.99 23.50
C GLN A 573 -43.47 5.16 24.27
N THR A 574 -43.30 3.83 24.32
CA THR A 574 -44.18 2.94 25.10
C THR A 574 -43.84 2.91 26.59
N ASN A 575 -42.55 3.02 26.94
CA ASN A 575 -42.10 3.05 28.32
C ASN A 575 -41.97 4.49 28.83
N ALA A 576 -42.57 4.82 29.98
CA ALA A 576 -42.60 6.17 30.57
C ALA A 576 -41.24 6.68 31.12
N LEU A 577 -40.13 6.21 30.57
CA LEU A 577 -38.76 6.60 30.88
C LEU A 577 -38.37 7.83 30.03
N ASN A 578 -38.83 9.01 30.45
CA ASN A 578 -38.38 10.32 29.94
C ASN A 578 -36.91 10.59 30.30
N ASN A 579 -35.98 9.80 29.76
CA ASN A 579 -34.54 9.90 30.02
C ASN A 579 -33.84 10.57 28.82
N SER A 580 -33.89 11.91 28.80
CA SER A 580 -33.39 12.80 27.73
C SER A 580 -31.99 12.44 27.21
N LYS A 581 -31.14 11.92 28.09
CA LYS A 581 -29.71 11.61 27.85
C LYS A 581 -29.46 10.55 26.76
N LEU A 582 -30.40 9.64 26.51
CA LEU A 582 -30.24 8.56 25.51
C LEU A 582 -30.99 8.84 24.19
N ILE A 583 -32.03 9.67 24.22
CA ILE A 583 -32.80 10.08 23.03
C ILE A 583 -32.05 11.13 22.20
N LEU A 584 -31.30 12.04 22.84
CA LEU A 584 -30.50 13.06 22.13
C LEU A 584 -29.45 12.43 21.16
N PRO A 585 -28.64 11.43 21.54
CA PRO A 585 -27.79 10.71 20.57
C PRO A 585 -28.55 10.06 19.41
N LEU A 586 -29.76 9.54 19.67
CA LEU A 586 -30.59 8.82 18.70
C LEU A 586 -31.10 9.74 17.59
N PHE A 587 -31.76 10.84 17.95
CA PHE A 587 -32.26 11.81 16.96
C PHE A 587 -31.11 12.48 16.20
N LYS A 588 -29.94 12.68 16.83
CA LYS A 588 -28.72 13.16 16.16
C LYS A 588 -28.19 12.15 15.14
N ALA A 589 -28.26 10.86 15.42
CA ALA A 589 -27.92 9.82 14.44
C ALA A 589 -28.92 9.81 13.27
N LEU A 590 -30.23 9.86 13.55
CA LEU A 590 -31.28 9.86 12.53
C LEU A 590 -31.25 11.10 11.63
N ALA A 591 -31.10 12.31 12.18
CA ALA A 591 -30.95 13.54 11.39
C ALA A 591 -29.72 13.46 10.46
N ASN A 592 -28.59 12.95 10.99
CA ASN A 592 -27.37 12.78 10.21
C ASN A 592 -27.49 11.77 9.07
N ILE A 593 -28.22 10.68 9.27
CA ILE A 593 -28.42 9.64 8.25
C ILE A 593 -29.38 10.13 7.16
N ASN A 594 -30.48 10.79 7.54
CA ASN A 594 -31.44 11.31 6.56
C ASN A 594 -30.81 12.40 5.66
N LEU A 595 -29.94 13.26 6.20
CA LEU A 595 -29.11 14.16 5.38
C LEU A 595 -28.24 13.41 4.36
N LYS A 596 -27.58 12.32 4.75
CA LYS A 596 -26.79 11.50 3.81
C LYS A 596 -27.63 10.81 2.73
N LYS A 597 -28.92 10.59 2.99
CA LYS A 597 -29.89 10.04 2.03
C LYS A 597 -30.55 11.09 1.14
N ASN A 598 -30.24 12.38 1.32
CA ASN A 598 -31.02 13.51 0.75
C ASN A 598 -32.50 13.53 1.17
N ASP A 599 -32.82 12.91 2.32
CA ASP A 599 -34.16 12.93 2.95
C ASP A 599 -34.23 14.14 3.90
N PHE A 600 -34.46 15.30 3.29
CA PHE A 600 -34.36 16.59 3.98
C PHE A 600 -35.49 16.84 4.98
N ASP A 601 -36.69 16.34 4.71
CA ASP A 601 -37.85 16.53 5.59
C ASP A 601 -37.68 15.75 6.90
N ASN A 602 -37.26 14.47 6.82
CA ASN A 602 -36.94 13.71 8.04
C ASN A 602 -35.71 14.26 8.75
N ALA A 603 -34.72 14.81 8.04
CA ALA A 603 -33.58 15.47 8.66
C ALA A 603 -33.98 16.70 9.48
N VAL A 604 -34.86 17.56 8.96
CA VAL A 604 -35.43 18.71 9.68
C VAL A 604 -36.22 18.22 10.90
N TYR A 605 -37.12 17.25 10.71
CA TYR A 605 -37.95 16.70 11.80
C TYR A 605 -37.11 16.22 13.00
N PHE A 606 -36.12 15.34 12.77
CA PHE A 606 -35.26 14.88 13.86
C PHE A 606 -34.37 15.98 14.45
N GLN A 607 -33.99 17.00 13.66
CA GLN A 607 -33.22 18.14 14.17
C GLN A 607 -34.06 19.08 15.05
N MET A 608 -35.35 19.24 14.77
CA MET A 608 -36.29 19.97 15.64
C MET A 608 -36.51 19.23 16.96
N GLN A 609 -36.75 17.91 16.90
CA GLN A 609 -36.91 17.06 18.09
C GLN A 609 -35.67 17.05 19.00
N LEU A 610 -34.47 17.28 18.49
CA LEU A 610 -33.28 17.53 19.32
C LEU A 610 -33.37 18.84 20.11
N SER A 611 -33.76 19.93 19.43
CA SER A 611 -33.81 21.27 20.01
C SER A 611 -34.93 21.45 21.03
N GLU A 612 -35.93 20.57 21.06
CA GLU A 612 -36.96 20.52 22.09
C GLU A 612 -36.48 19.88 23.41
N ILE A 613 -35.46 19.01 23.35
CA ILE A 613 -35.00 18.19 24.48
C ILE A 613 -33.70 18.75 25.12
N ASP A 614 -32.88 19.47 24.37
CA ASP A 614 -31.63 20.05 24.85
C ASP A 614 -31.89 21.15 25.91
N GLU A 615 -31.38 20.96 27.14
CA GLU A 615 -31.70 21.78 28.31
C GLU A 615 -31.37 23.28 28.12
N GLY A 616 -30.40 23.61 27.27
CA GLY A 616 -30.08 25.00 26.91
C GLY A 616 -31.12 25.69 26.00
N SER A 617 -32.08 24.95 25.45
CA SER A 617 -33.02 25.41 24.42
C SER A 617 -34.41 25.79 24.95
N TYR A 618 -34.67 25.57 26.25
CA TYR A 618 -35.95 25.88 26.89
C TYR A 618 -36.31 27.37 26.88
N HIS A 619 -35.32 28.26 26.74
CA HIS A 619 -35.53 29.71 26.67
C HIS A 619 -35.78 30.24 25.25
N PHE A 620 -35.65 29.41 24.21
CA PHE A 620 -35.97 29.81 22.83
C PHE A 620 -37.45 29.58 22.51
N THR A 621 -38.03 30.53 21.78
CA THR A 621 -39.33 30.35 21.11
C THR A 621 -39.22 29.27 20.03
N GLU A 622 -40.36 28.70 19.63
CA GLU A 622 -40.46 27.72 18.55
C GLU A 622 -39.79 28.22 17.26
N LYS A 623 -40.07 29.47 16.85
CA LYS A 623 -39.45 30.12 15.69
C LYS A 623 -37.93 30.29 15.83
N GLN A 624 -37.43 30.62 17.03
CA GLN A 624 -35.98 30.69 17.27
C GLN A 624 -35.31 29.31 17.12
N ARG A 625 -35.95 28.24 17.62
CA ARG A 625 -35.48 26.87 17.42
C ARG A 625 -35.53 26.45 15.94
N GLU A 626 -36.62 26.75 15.23
CA GLU A 626 -36.78 26.46 13.81
C GLU A 626 -35.70 27.17 12.96
N ALA A 627 -35.48 28.47 13.19
CA ALA A 627 -34.42 29.24 12.53
C ALA A 627 -33.03 28.62 12.79
N GLN A 628 -32.73 28.24 14.05
CA GLN A 628 -31.45 27.63 14.38
C GLN A 628 -31.28 26.23 13.77
N CYS A 629 -32.37 25.47 13.62
CA CYS A 629 -32.34 24.19 12.90
C CYS A 629 -31.96 24.39 11.43
N TYR A 630 -32.60 25.32 10.72
CA TYR A 630 -32.26 25.61 9.32
C TYR A 630 -30.82 26.12 9.15
N PHE A 631 -30.37 26.99 10.05
CA PHE A 631 -28.97 27.47 10.07
C PHE A 631 -27.97 26.32 10.22
N ASN A 632 -28.16 25.45 11.22
CA ASN A 632 -27.28 24.33 11.51
C ASN A 632 -27.27 23.28 10.38
N LEU A 633 -28.44 22.99 9.79
CA LEU A 633 -28.57 22.05 8.68
C LEU A 633 -27.91 22.58 7.41
N SER A 634 -28.07 23.87 7.11
CA SER A 634 -27.44 24.50 5.95
C SER A 634 -25.92 24.55 6.06
N ASN A 635 -25.37 24.96 7.22
CA ASN A 635 -23.92 24.93 7.47
C ASN A 635 -23.32 23.52 7.28
N LYS A 636 -24.10 22.47 7.55
CA LYS A 636 -23.70 21.07 7.35
C LYS A 636 -23.81 20.60 5.89
N LEU A 637 -24.66 21.24 5.08
CA LEU A 637 -24.81 20.97 3.65
C LEU A 637 -23.89 21.82 2.78
N PHE A 638 -23.31 22.89 3.31
CA PHE A 638 -22.52 23.90 2.59
C PHE A 638 -21.47 23.32 1.63
N GLU A 639 -20.70 22.30 2.03
CA GLU A 639 -19.66 21.66 1.19
C GLU A 639 -20.18 20.52 0.29
N THR A 640 -21.47 20.20 0.32
CA THR A 640 -22.04 19.01 -0.36
C THR A 640 -23.25 19.29 -1.27
N ASN A 641 -24.06 20.31 -0.97
CA ASN A 641 -25.25 20.64 -1.75
C ASN A 641 -25.57 22.14 -1.60
N PHE A 642 -25.03 22.96 -2.51
CA PHE A 642 -25.19 24.42 -2.48
C PHE A 642 -26.66 24.85 -2.69
N ASP A 643 -27.46 24.11 -3.46
CA ASP A 643 -28.87 24.45 -3.70
C ASP A 643 -29.72 24.33 -2.43
N LYS A 644 -29.61 23.21 -1.71
CA LYS A 644 -30.28 23.03 -0.42
C LYS A 644 -29.71 23.93 0.69
N THR A 645 -28.42 24.27 0.60
CA THR A 645 -27.78 25.26 1.49
C THR A 645 -28.46 26.63 1.36
N VAL A 646 -28.66 27.11 0.11
CA VAL A 646 -29.37 28.37 -0.18
C VAL A 646 -30.85 28.28 0.24
N GLU A 647 -31.55 27.19 -0.10
CA GLU A 647 -32.96 27.00 0.29
C GLU A 647 -33.14 27.09 1.82
N PHE A 648 -32.33 26.37 2.59
CA PHE A 648 -32.40 26.38 4.05
C PHE A 648 -31.95 27.71 4.66
N MET A 649 -30.93 28.39 4.11
CA MET A 649 -30.58 29.74 4.61
C MET A 649 -31.66 30.78 4.29
N ASN A 650 -32.35 30.69 3.16
CA ASN A 650 -33.48 31.57 2.86
C ASN A 650 -34.63 31.33 3.86
N ARG A 651 -34.98 30.07 4.18
CA ARG A 651 -35.95 29.78 5.25
C ARG A 651 -35.49 30.27 6.62
N CYS A 652 -34.20 30.13 6.94
CA CYS A 652 -33.63 30.69 8.16
C CYS A 652 -33.75 32.21 8.22
N LEU A 653 -33.43 32.90 7.11
CA LEU A 653 -33.52 34.34 6.94
C LEU A 653 -34.96 34.85 7.10
N GLU A 654 -35.92 34.21 6.43
CA GLU A 654 -37.36 34.51 6.54
C GLU A 654 -37.87 34.43 7.99
N ILE A 655 -37.41 33.44 8.76
CA ILE A 655 -37.80 33.30 10.17
C ILE A 655 -37.05 34.33 11.02
N ARG A 656 -35.73 34.54 10.80
CA ARG A 656 -34.92 35.53 11.53
C ARG A 656 -35.46 36.96 11.37
N LEU A 657 -35.91 37.34 10.18
CA LEU A 657 -36.59 38.63 9.91
C LEU A 657 -37.94 38.79 10.64
N GLN A 658 -38.57 37.71 11.11
CA GLN A 658 -39.82 37.77 11.90
C GLN A 658 -39.58 37.88 13.41
N ILE A 659 -38.35 37.65 13.88
CA ILE A 659 -38.00 37.56 15.32
C ILE A 659 -36.91 38.57 15.75
N PHE A 660 -36.18 39.15 14.79
CA PHE A 660 -35.13 40.13 15.02
C PHE A 660 -35.33 41.37 14.12
N PRO A 661 -34.85 42.57 14.54
CA PRO A 661 -34.71 43.74 13.67
C PRO A 661 -33.86 43.45 12.43
N GLU A 662 -34.08 44.16 11.32
CA GLU A 662 -33.43 43.91 10.02
C GLU A 662 -31.89 44.04 10.03
N ASP A 663 -31.34 44.83 10.95
CA ASP A 663 -29.91 45.06 11.16
C ASP A 663 -29.25 44.05 12.11
N HIS A 664 -30.01 43.15 12.73
CA HIS A 664 -29.47 42.22 13.71
C HIS A 664 -28.44 41.25 13.09
N VAL A 665 -27.29 41.07 13.77
CA VAL A 665 -26.13 40.26 13.31
C VAL A 665 -26.53 38.88 12.74
N ALA A 666 -27.49 38.19 13.35
CA ALA A 666 -27.94 36.86 12.87
C ALA A 666 -28.57 36.88 11.46
N ILE A 667 -29.02 38.03 10.95
CA ILE A 667 -29.46 38.22 9.57
C ILE A 667 -28.24 38.37 8.64
N GLY A 668 -27.20 39.07 9.12
CA GLY A 668 -25.88 39.12 8.48
C GLY A 668 -25.30 37.72 8.25
N ASP A 669 -25.33 36.85 9.27
CA ASP A 669 -24.87 35.45 9.16
C ASP A 669 -25.59 34.69 8.03
N CYS A 670 -26.89 34.92 7.82
CA CYS A 670 -27.64 34.30 6.73
C CYS A 670 -27.19 34.83 5.37
N HIS A 671 -27.03 36.15 5.24
CA HIS A 671 -26.56 36.76 4.00
C HIS A 671 -25.12 36.36 3.65
N GLU A 672 -24.21 36.24 4.61
CA GLU A 672 -22.86 35.71 4.41
C GLU A 672 -22.91 34.31 3.80
N ASN A 673 -23.62 33.37 4.45
CA ASN A 673 -23.67 31.98 3.99
C ASN A 673 -24.37 31.80 2.63
N ILE A 674 -25.42 32.58 2.34
CA ILE A 674 -26.06 32.59 1.01
C ILE A 674 -25.10 33.15 -0.05
N GLY A 675 -24.39 34.24 0.26
CA GLY A 675 -23.37 34.83 -0.60
C GLY A 675 -22.26 33.84 -0.95
N SER A 676 -21.70 33.17 0.06
CA SER A 676 -20.66 32.15 -0.12
C SER A 676 -21.16 30.94 -0.92
N ALA A 677 -22.40 30.49 -0.72
CA ALA A 677 -22.97 29.39 -1.51
C ALA A 677 -23.16 29.77 -3.00
N TYR A 678 -23.64 30.98 -3.30
CA TYR A 678 -23.71 31.47 -4.68
C TYR A 678 -22.31 31.68 -5.30
N ALA A 679 -21.32 32.12 -4.51
CA ALA A 679 -19.94 32.27 -4.97
C ALA A 679 -19.31 30.92 -5.38
N LYS A 680 -19.55 29.86 -4.60
CA LYS A 680 -19.14 28.48 -4.93
C LYS A 680 -19.83 27.97 -6.20
N LYS A 681 -21.10 28.34 -6.43
CA LYS A 681 -21.82 28.09 -7.70
C LYS A 681 -21.39 28.99 -8.87
N SER A 682 -20.40 29.88 -8.69
CA SER A 682 -19.99 30.92 -9.67
C SER A 682 -21.12 31.89 -10.08
N MET A 683 -22.17 32.01 -9.28
CA MET A 683 -23.28 32.96 -9.47
C MET A 683 -22.91 34.31 -8.85
N PHE A 684 -21.91 34.97 -9.45
CA PHE A 684 -21.20 36.10 -8.86
C PHE A 684 -22.07 37.33 -8.54
N ASP A 685 -23.11 37.61 -9.32
CA ASP A 685 -23.95 38.80 -9.10
C ASP A 685 -24.87 38.64 -7.87
N GLU A 686 -25.49 37.47 -7.69
CA GLU A 686 -26.27 37.16 -6.48
C GLU A 686 -25.35 37.03 -5.25
N ALA A 687 -24.17 36.41 -5.41
CA ALA A 687 -23.18 36.36 -4.34
C ALA A 687 -22.79 37.76 -3.85
N THR A 688 -22.47 38.67 -4.78
CA THR A 688 -22.11 40.07 -4.51
C THR A 688 -23.23 40.83 -3.78
N LYS A 689 -24.49 40.64 -4.19
CA LYS A 689 -25.66 41.24 -3.57
C LYS A 689 -25.84 40.79 -2.12
N HIS A 690 -25.69 39.49 -1.86
CA HIS A 690 -25.79 38.94 -0.51
C HIS A 690 -24.61 39.37 0.38
N PHE A 691 -23.36 39.32 -0.12
CA PHE A 691 -22.20 39.80 0.64
C PHE A 691 -22.31 41.29 0.99
N LYS A 692 -22.78 42.15 0.09
CA LYS A 692 -23.01 43.58 0.40
C LYS A 692 -24.00 43.78 1.55
N LYS A 693 -25.04 42.95 1.62
CA LYS A 693 -26.04 43.01 2.69
C LYS A 693 -25.48 42.54 4.04
N ALA A 694 -24.63 41.50 4.04
CA ALA A 694 -23.90 41.07 5.23
C ALA A 694 -22.89 42.14 5.70
N ILE A 695 -22.12 42.73 4.77
CA ILE A 695 -21.17 43.83 5.02
C ILE A 695 -21.89 45.03 5.66
N GLU A 696 -23.05 45.44 5.13
CA GLU A 696 -23.88 46.53 5.68
C GLU A 696 -24.24 46.26 7.16
N ILE A 697 -24.75 45.06 7.46
CA ILE A 697 -25.15 44.63 8.82
C ILE A 697 -23.96 44.50 9.78
N TYR A 698 -22.82 43.99 9.33
CA TYR A 698 -21.65 43.87 10.20
C TYR A 698 -20.96 45.22 10.43
N GLU A 699 -21.04 46.15 9.48
CA GLU A 699 -20.44 47.50 9.57
C GLU A 699 -21.22 48.40 10.55
N THR A 700 -22.54 48.25 10.71
CA THR A 700 -23.33 48.98 11.72
C THR A 700 -22.97 48.58 13.16
N HIS A 701 -22.67 47.29 13.40
CA HIS A 701 -22.40 46.75 14.74
C HIS A 701 -20.91 46.61 15.10
N LEU A 702 -19.98 46.98 14.19
CA LEU A 702 -18.54 46.75 14.35
C LEU A 702 -17.87 47.46 15.55
N PHE A 703 -18.53 48.49 16.09
CA PHE A 703 -18.03 49.34 17.19
C PHE A 703 -18.93 49.34 18.43
N ASP A 704 -19.88 48.42 18.49
CA ASP A 704 -20.88 48.37 19.56
C ASP A 704 -20.32 47.68 20.81
N GLU A 705 -20.08 48.44 21.89
CA GLU A 705 -19.41 47.94 23.10
C GLU A 705 -20.28 46.99 23.95
N GLU A 706 -21.56 46.81 23.64
CA GLU A 706 -22.39 45.79 24.31
C GLU A 706 -22.23 44.38 23.69
N ILE A 707 -21.69 44.25 22.47
CA ILE A 707 -21.57 42.96 21.73
C ILE A 707 -20.22 42.26 22.01
N TYR A 708 -19.70 42.36 23.24
CA TYR A 708 -18.36 41.88 23.62
C TYR A 708 -18.12 40.36 23.55
N GLN A 709 -19.14 39.56 23.21
CA GLN A 709 -19.02 38.10 23.07
C GLN A 709 -18.68 37.61 21.65
N PHE A 710 -18.88 38.43 20.60
CA PHE A 710 -18.66 38.00 19.21
C PHE A 710 -17.73 38.96 18.46
N ASP A 711 -16.56 38.47 18.05
CA ASP A 711 -15.59 39.22 17.24
C ASP A 711 -16.07 39.36 15.79
N LEU A 712 -16.97 40.33 15.55
CA LEU A 712 -17.59 40.63 14.26
C LEU A 712 -16.58 40.99 13.16
N ARG A 713 -15.32 41.30 13.51
CA ARG A 713 -14.27 41.55 12.51
C ARG A 713 -13.98 40.33 11.63
N LYS A 714 -14.19 39.12 12.15
CA LYS A 714 -13.98 37.88 11.40
C LYS A 714 -15.02 37.66 10.31
N PRO A 715 -16.34 37.63 10.57
CA PRO A 715 -17.34 37.54 9.51
C PRO A 715 -17.28 38.75 8.56
N TYR A 716 -17.10 39.96 9.08
CA TYR A 716 -16.93 41.16 8.25
C TYR A 716 -15.73 41.05 7.30
N GLY A 717 -14.56 40.65 7.81
CA GLY A 717 -13.35 40.44 7.02
C GLY A 717 -13.51 39.35 5.95
N ARG A 718 -14.16 38.21 6.28
CA ARG A 718 -14.46 37.17 5.30
C ARG A 718 -15.30 37.69 4.13
N CYS A 719 -16.41 38.40 4.43
CA CYS A 719 -17.24 38.97 3.37
C CYS A 719 -16.50 39.96 2.48
N LEU A 720 -15.54 40.72 3.04
CA LEU A 720 -14.70 41.65 2.28
C LEU A 720 -13.67 40.95 1.40
N ASP A 721 -13.09 39.83 1.84
CA ASP A 721 -12.17 39.04 1.01
C ASP A 721 -12.94 38.28 -0.10
N ASP A 722 -14.06 37.62 0.24
CA ASP A 722 -14.91 36.90 -0.72
C ASP A 722 -15.43 37.84 -1.84
N ILE A 723 -15.90 39.05 -1.50
CA ILE A 723 -16.36 40.02 -2.50
C ILE A 723 -15.21 40.61 -3.33
N THR A 724 -14.02 40.78 -2.75
CA THR A 724 -12.81 41.16 -3.50
C THR A 724 -12.44 40.08 -4.51
N ASP A 725 -12.46 38.80 -4.12
CA ASP A 725 -12.16 37.67 -4.99
C ASP A 725 -13.19 37.50 -6.12
N ILE A 726 -14.47 37.78 -5.86
CA ILE A 726 -15.50 37.84 -6.90
C ILE A 726 -15.20 38.96 -7.90
N TYR A 727 -14.92 40.17 -7.44
CA TYR A 727 -14.63 41.29 -8.34
C TYR A 727 -13.33 41.10 -9.12
N LEU A 728 -12.32 40.43 -8.56
CA LEU A 728 -11.13 39.99 -9.29
C LEU A 728 -11.48 39.02 -10.43
N LYS A 729 -12.33 38.01 -10.18
CA LYS A 729 -12.80 37.06 -11.21
C LYS A 729 -13.63 37.74 -12.30
N GLN A 730 -14.36 38.81 -11.95
CA GLN A 730 -15.09 39.66 -12.91
C GLN A 730 -14.20 40.70 -13.63
N ASN A 731 -12.88 40.74 -13.38
CA ASN A 731 -11.94 41.77 -13.85
C ASN A 731 -12.32 43.22 -13.46
N ASN A 732 -13.11 43.39 -12.38
CA ASN A 732 -13.53 44.69 -11.85
C ASN A 732 -12.54 45.15 -10.78
N TYR A 733 -11.34 45.53 -11.22
CA TYR A 733 -10.20 45.82 -10.34
C TYR A 733 -10.45 47.01 -9.39
N ASP A 734 -11.26 48.00 -9.79
CA ASP A 734 -11.54 49.18 -8.96
C ASP A 734 -12.41 48.81 -7.74
N ASN A 735 -13.45 48.00 -7.91
CA ASN A 735 -14.24 47.50 -6.78
C ASN A 735 -13.44 46.50 -5.93
N ALA A 736 -12.69 45.59 -6.55
CA ALA A 736 -11.84 44.64 -5.83
C ALA A 736 -10.82 45.34 -4.92
N PHE A 737 -10.16 46.40 -5.42
CA PHE A 737 -9.22 47.21 -4.65
C PHE A 737 -9.93 47.98 -3.51
N TYR A 738 -11.11 48.56 -3.78
CA TYR A 738 -11.91 49.24 -2.76
C TYR A 738 -12.26 48.32 -1.57
N PHE A 739 -12.71 47.09 -1.83
CA PHE A 739 -13.04 46.15 -0.76
C PHE A 739 -11.79 45.60 -0.05
N GLN A 740 -10.66 45.44 -0.74
CA GLN A 740 -9.40 45.06 -0.10
C GLN A 740 -8.85 46.18 0.80
N MET A 741 -8.98 47.45 0.40
CA MET A 741 -8.66 48.58 1.28
C MET A 741 -9.55 48.63 2.53
N LYS A 742 -10.82 48.23 2.43
CA LYS A 742 -11.69 48.06 3.61
C LYS A 742 -11.17 46.93 4.51
N LEU A 743 -10.84 45.76 3.95
CA LEU A 743 -10.29 44.61 4.69
C LEU A 743 -9.07 45.02 5.51
N ARG A 744 -8.09 45.65 4.85
CA ARG A 744 -6.82 46.10 5.46
C ARG A 744 -7.01 47.01 6.68
N LYS A 745 -8.02 47.89 6.64
CA LYS A 745 -8.34 48.83 7.74
C LYS A 745 -8.82 48.14 9.02
N ILE A 746 -9.28 46.88 8.95
CA ILE A 746 -9.78 46.10 10.09
C ILE A 746 -8.67 45.29 10.75
N GLU A 747 -7.74 44.78 9.94
CA GLU A 747 -6.64 43.90 10.37
C GLU A 747 -5.56 44.66 11.16
N GLU A 748 -5.19 45.87 10.73
CA GLU A 748 -4.04 46.62 11.28
C GLU A 748 -4.33 47.44 12.55
N LYS A 749 -5.07 46.89 13.53
CA LYS A 749 -5.36 47.59 14.80
C LYS A 749 -4.19 47.56 15.82
N SER A 750 -2.95 47.35 15.38
CA SER A 750 -1.80 47.06 16.25
C SER A 750 -0.44 47.70 15.90
N CYS A 751 -0.32 48.60 14.91
CA CYS A 751 0.98 49.25 14.63
C CYS A 751 0.90 50.71 14.12
N PHE A 752 1.99 51.45 14.34
CA PHE A 752 2.16 52.89 14.06
C PHE A 752 2.41 53.18 12.58
N VAL A 753 1.48 52.80 11.69
CA VAL A 753 1.60 53.02 10.24
C VAL A 753 0.70 54.19 9.81
N THR A 754 1.25 55.16 9.07
CA THR A 754 0.47 56.31 8.58
C THR A 754 -0.57 55.88 7.54
N GLU A 755 -1.58 56.71 7.28
CA GLU A 755 -2.61 56.38 6.28
C GLU A 755 -2.03 56.20 4.87
N LYS A 756 -1.01 56.98 4.50
CA LYS A 756 -0.31 56.85 3.22
C LYS A 756 0.51 55.56 3.10
N GLU A 757 1.26 55.18 4.13
CA GLU A 757 2.02 53.93 4.13
C GLU A 757 1.08 52.71 4.00
N ARG A 758 -0.10 52.75 4.63
CA ARG A 758 -1.13 51.71 4.48
C ARG A 758 -1.72 51.68 3.07
N GLU A 759 -1.98 52.84 2.48
CA GLU A 759 -2.44 52.97 1.10
C GLU A 759 -1.41 52.41 0.12
N ALA A 760 -0.14 52.82 0.24
CA ALA A 760 0.99 52.34 -0.56
C ALA A 760 1.16 50.80 -0.45
N GLN A 761 1.11 50.25 0.76
CA GLN A 761 1.23 48.81 0.98
C GLN A 761 0.04 48.04 0.39
N CYS A 762 -1.18 48.56 0.51
CA CYS A 762 -2.36 47.93 -0.12
C CYS A 762 -2.25 47.93 -1.66
N TYR A 763 -1.75 49.02 -2.26
CA TYR A 763 -1.45 49.08 -3.70
C TYR A 763 -0.41 48.03 -4.12
N TYR A 764 0.64 47.81 -3.32
CA TYR A 764 1.67 46.81 -3.57
C TYR A 764 1.13 45.38 -3.48
N ASP A 765 0.38 45.07 -2.43
CA ASP A 765 -0.14 43.73 -2.18
C ASP A 765 -1.24 43.34 -3.18
N PHE A 766 -2.10 44.28 -3.59
CA PHE A 766 -3.06 44.06 -4.68
C PHE A 766 -2.36 43.84 -6.02
N GLY A 767 -1.37 44.68 -6.35
CA GLY A 767 -0.57 44.52 -7.56
C GLY A 767 0.16 43.19 -7.60
N SER A 768 0.70 42.73 -6.45
CA SER A 768 1.33 41.42 -6.29
C SER A 768 0.34 40.25 -6.46
N LYS A 769 -0.91 40.37 -5.96
CA LYS A 769 -1.97 39.37 -6.20
C LYS A 769 -2.34 39.26 -7.70
N LEU A 770 -2.16 40.35 -8.47
CA LEU A 770 -2.43 40.40 -9.91
C LEU A 770 -1.29 39.90 -10.81
N THR A 771 -0.05 39.73 -10.34
CA THR A 771 1.08 39.34 -11.23
C THR A 771 0.90 37.97 -11.88
N ALA A 772 0.08 37.09 -11.29
CA ALA A 772 -0.24 35.78 -11.83
C ALA A 772 -1.40 35.77 -12.84
N THR A 773 -2.18 36.85 -12.93
CA THR A 773 -3.44 36.90 -13.70
C THR A 773 -3.50 38.01 -14.74
N ASN A 774 -2.92 39.19 -14.47
CA ASN A 774 -2.86 40.31 -15.40
C ASN A 774 -1.64 41.20 -15.11
N SER A 775 -0.54 40.93 -15.81
CA SER A 775 0.76 41.61 -15.63
C SER A 775 0.71 43.13 -15.82
N ASP A 776 -0.10 43.61 -16.77
CA ASP A 776 -0.19 45.04 -17.08
C ASP A 776 -0.92 45.81 -15.96
N LYS A 777 -2.01 45.22 -15.44
CA LYS A 777 -2.71 45.78 -14.27
C LYS A 777 -1.86 45.64 -13.00
N ALA A 778 -1.17 44.52 -12.79
CA ALA A 778 -0.22 44.36 -11.69
C ALA A 778 0.81 45.50 -11.67
N LEU A 779 1.41 45.80 -12.82
CA LEU A 779 2.39 46.89 -12.98
C LEU A 779 1.75 48.27 -12.74
N GLU A 780 0.49 48.49 -13.11
CA GLU A 780 -0.23 49.74 -12.81
C GLU A 780 -0.39 49.96 -11.29
N PHE A 781 -0.84 48.95 -10.54
CA PHE A 781 -1.04 49.06 -9.10
C PHE A 781 0.30 49.13 -8.31
N ILE A 782 1.33 48.38 -8.72
CA ILE A 782 2.68 48.50 -8.14
C ILE A 782 3.26 49.90 -8.39
N ASN A 783 3.08 50.49 -9.58
CA ASN A 783 3.52 51.86 -9.85
C ASN A 783 2.71 52.92 -9.09
N LYS A 784 1.46 52.64 -8.69
CA LYS A 784 0.69 53.51 -7.79
C LYS A 784 1.25 53.44 -6.36
N SER A 785 1.60 52.25 -5.88
CA SER A 785 2.31 52.07 -4.59
C SER A 785 3.60 52.88 -4.51
N LEU A 786 4.48 52.75 -5.52
CA LEU A 786 5.78 53.43 -5.59
C LEU A 786 5.70 54.97 -5.71
N ARG A 787 4.50 55.56 -5.88
CA ARG A 787 4.29 57.01 -6.00
C ARG A 787 3.76 57.67 -4.71
N ILE A 788 3.30 56.87 -3.74
CA ILE A 788 2.69 57.32 -2.49
C ILE A 788 3.78 57.47 -1.41
#